data_AF-A0A1Q4W4K4-F1
#
_entry.id   AF-A0A1Q4W4K4-F1
#
_cell.length_a   1.000
_cell.length_b   1.000
_cell.length_c   1.000
_cell.angle_alpha   90.00
_cell.angle_beta   90.00
_cell.angle_gamma   90.00
#
_symmetry.space_group_name_H-M   'P 1'
#
loop_
_entity.id
_entity.type
_entity.pdbx_description
1 polymer ?
#
loop_
_entity_poly.entity_id
_entity_poly.type
_entity_poly.pdbx_seq_one_letter_code
_entity_poly.pdbx_strand_id
1 'polypeptide(L)'
;MDKRYEVYCLADRFFYETPDRLSAGTGAASGSGPLYEAAQRAVPEGWRCFLSGDWLHVNPVDAEGQPRPGLPPQGWKIHVSACTDNAEKLASQVWDYCVSRLIPFKFVPGPRPLHLRNSKYADRGSSGKFATIYPADEQQLHTVLRELGALLAGEQGPYILSDLRWQDGPLYVRYGGFTRRYCVDEHGNLVGAIENPDGKLVPDRREPKFHVPEWIELPDFLAPQLAARNSTTVADLPYQIESALHFSNGGGVYLGRDKRTGDKVVLKEARPHAGLAADRADAVTRLERERAALEKLSGLGVAPEVRDWFTLDDHRFLVMDFLEGRTLNSFFAERHPLMGPAPDPSALADYTRWALGIHAAVEDVVATVHRRGVVFNDLHMFNIMVAPDESGVKLLDFEAAAEAGEAQRQTLAHPGFIAPADRTGFEVDRYALACLRLALFLPMTTLLVIDRDKAAHLAEVVAHEFPGVPAEFLAEAVDVIQGTPGTPAAPAGAPVTSAPAKRRTGPTPYLPAEPADWPHSRDSMVDGILASATPERTDRLFPGDIAQFTDGGGLGIAYGAAGVLYALAETGAGRYGEGEEWLLRQTAPPPPGTPLGFYDGLSGVACVLDRLGHPERAMELMERVLAEKWHRLAPDLHGGLAGVGLALDHLARTRGERELRDRALEAAGHTADRLDACGKRAGLLRGASGPALLFLRLYESTGDPGLLDLAAEALRRDLARCVRNKNGTLVVDEGWRTLPYLGAGSIGIATVLDDYLAHRADEEFQEARTAILPAAESRFYAQPGLFRGRAGSVLHLARTTTPGADLDGALAAQISYLSWYAMPYQKHLAFPGDQMMRLSTDLATGTAGCLLALGAALHDRPVQLPFLPPLPSPEAGRP
;
A
#
# COMPACT_ATOMS: atom_id res chain seq x y z
N MET A 1 -1.85 -5.71 5.54
CA MET A 1 -0.82 -5.39 4.53
C MET A 1 -1.54 -4.95 3.27
N ASP A 2 -1.18 -3.80 2.70
CA ASP A 2 -1.70 -3.39 1.39
C ASP A 2 -0.95 -4.17 0.31
N LYS A 3 -1.65 -5.10 -0.34
CA LYS A 3 -1.04 -6.06 -1.28
C LYS A 3 -0.56 -5.42 -2.59
N ARG A 4 -0.91 -4.13 -2.84
CA ARG A 4 -0.46 -3.41 -4.03
C ARG A 4 1.06 -3.23 -4.06
N TYR A 5 1.71 -3.09 -2.89
CA TYR A 5 3.14 -2.81 -2.78
C TYR A 5 4.04 -3.90 -3.38
N GLU A 6 3.62 -5.17 -3.35
CA GLU A 6 4.41 -6.29 -3.89
C GLU A 6 4.73 -6.09 -5.38
N VAL A 7 3.76 -5.60 -6.15
CA VAL A 7 3.90 -5.37 -7.59
C VAL A 7 4.91 -4.26 -7.88
N TYR A 8 4.97 -3.24 -7.04
CA TYR A 8 5.93 -2.12 -7.17
C TYR A 8 7.36 -2.47 -6.73
N CYS A 9 7.57 -3.67 -6.16
CA CYS A 9 8.89 -4.15 -5.78
C CYS A 9 9.61 -4.88 -6.93
N LEU A 10 8.92 -5.16 -8.04
CA LEU A 10 9.43 -6.05 -9.09
C LEU A 10 10.43 -5.39 -10.04
N ALA A 11 10.42 -4.06 -10.12
CA ALA A 11 11.18 -3.31 -11.13
C ALA A 11 12.52 -2.77 -10.61
N ASP A 12 12.60 -2.46 -9.33
CA ASP A 12 13.79 -1.89 -8.71
C ASP A 12 14.08 -2.60 -7.37
N ARG A 13 15.37 -2.77 -7.08
CA ARG A 13 15.84 -3.45 -5.87
C ARG A 13 15.65 -2.60 -4.62
N PHE A 14 15.91 -1.30 -4.71
CA PHE A 14 15.98 -0.40 -3.57
C PHE A 14 14.71 0.42 -3.40
N PHE A 15 14.05 0.82 -4.48
CA PHE A 15 12.89 1.72 -4.43
C PHE A 15 11.61 1.08 -4.99
N TYR A 16 10.45 1.61 -4.61
CA TYR A 16 9.21 1.28 -5.30
C TYR A 16 9.22 1.85 -6.72
N GLU A 17 8.75 1.05 -7.67
CA GLU A 17 8.75 1.40 -9.07
C GLU A 17 7.60 0.73 -9.84
N THR A 18 7.06 1.42 -10.84
CA THR A 18 6.01 0.88 -11.70
C THR A 18 6.50 -0.36 -12.45
N PRO A 19 5.64 -1.39 -12.61
CA PRO A 19 5.97 -2.54 -13.46
C PRO A 19 6.29 -2.15 -14.91
N ASP A 20 5.76 -1.03 -15.39
CA ASP A 20 5.92 -0.55 -16.76
C ASP A 20 7.39 -0.26 -17.11
N ARG A 21 8.21 0.16 -16.13
CA ARG A 21 9.64 0.43 -16.34
C ARG A 21 10.43 -0.81 -16.77
N LEU A 22 9.97 -1.99 -16.40
CA LEU A 22 10.58 -3.25 -16.89
C LEU A 22 10.34 -3.48 -18.38
N SER A 23 9.33 -2.83 -18.95
CA SER A 23 8.97 -2.92 -20.37
C SER A 23 9.60 -1.78 -21.20
N ALA A 24 9.91 -0.64 -20.56
CA ALA A 24 10.32 0.60 -21.22
C ALA A 24 11.84 0.82 -21.35
N GLY A 25 12.68 -0.22 -21.17
CA GLY A 25 14.14 -0.10 -21.23
C GLY A 25 14.69 0.43 -22.56
N THR A 26 14.81 1.74 -22.70
CA THR A 26 15.64 2.41 -23.72
C THR A 26 17.06 2.53 -23.18
N GLY A 27 17.95 1.64 -23.63
CA GLY A 27 19.38 1.69 -23.29
C GLY A 27 19.95 0.28 -23.12
N ALA A 28 21.08 0.02 -23.75
CA ALA A 28 21.68 -1.30 -23.92
C ALA A 28 22.06 -1.99 -22.59
N ALA A 29 21.11 -2.71 -21.98
CA ALA A 29 21.32 -3.86 -21.10
C ALA A 29 19.98 -4.59 -20.87
N SER A 30 19.73 -5.62 -21.69
CA SER A 30 18.75 -6.70 -21.56
C SER A 30 17.65 -6.61 -20.47
N GLY A 31 16.38 -6.48 -20.88
CA GLY A 31 15.27 -6.72 -19.96
C GLY A 31 13.83 -6.48 -20.43
N SER A 32 13.56 -5.94 -21.63
CA SER A 32 12.18 -5.87 -22.15
C SER A 32 11.63 -7.30 -22.27
N GLY A 33 10.58 -7.63 -21.52
CA GLY A 33 9.81 -8.84 -21.82
C GLY A 33 9.28 -8.77 -23.26
N PRO A 34 9.13 -9.91 -23.96
CA PRO A 34 8.63 -9.89 -25.33
C PRO A 34 7.21 -9.28 -25.37
N LEU A 35 7.00 -8.27 -26.23
CA LEU A 35 5.66 -7.80 -26.57
C LEU A 35 4.99 -8.82 -27.49
N TYR A 36 3.66 -8.93 -27.44
CA TYR A 36 2.93 -9.74 -28.42
C TYR A 36 3.10 -9.19 -29.83
N GLU A 37 3.07 -10.05 -30.85
CA GLU A 37 3.15 -9.63 -32.26
C GLU A 37 2.19 -8.48 -32.59
N ALA A 38 0.94 -8.57 -32.14
CA ALA A 38 -0.09 -7.54 -32.36
C ALA A 38 0.30 -6.16 -31.81
N ALA A 39 1.06 -6.09 -30.72
CA ALA A 39 1.53 -4.83 -30.14
C ALA A 39 2.70 -4.20 -30.91
N GLN A 40 3.35 -4.98 -31.79
CA GLN A 40 4.48 -4.54 -32.61
C GLN A 40 4.05 -4.15 -34.04
N ARG A 41 2.78 -4.31 -34.39
CA ARG A 41 2.26 -3.99 -35.72
C ARG A 41 2.33 -2.50 -36.00
N ALA A 42 2.57 -2.15 -37.27
CA ALA A 42 2.51 -0.77 -37.71
C ALA A 42 1.09 -0.21 -37.49
N VAL A 43 1.01 1.04 -37.03
CA VAL A 43 -0.27 1.73 -36.81
C VAL A 43 -0.95 1.92 -38.17
N PRO A 44 -2.17 1.40 -38.39
CA PRO A 44 -2.85 1.54 -39.67
C PRO A 44 -3.18 3.01 -39.99
N GLU A 45 -3.32 3.34 -41.27
CA GLU A 45 -3.77 4.67 -41.69
C GLU A 45 -5.15 4.99 -41.10
N GLY A 46 -5.30 6.20 -40.54
CA GLY A 46 -6.53 6.59 -39.84
C GLY A 46 -6.68 6.01 -38.42
N TRP A 47 -5.60 5.52 -37.81
CA TRP A 47 -5.57 5.05 -36.43
C TRP A 47 -4.48 5.73 -35.59
N ARG A 48 -4.68 5.73 -34.27
CA ARG A 48 -3.69 6.16 -33.28
C ARG A 48 -3.49 5.07 -32.23
N CYS A 49 -2.23 4.71 -31.99
CA CYS A 49 -1.82 3.82 -30.91
C CYS A 49 -1.03 4.56 -29.84
N PHE A 50 -1.33 4.28 -28.56
CA PHE A 50 -0.54 4.82 -27.44
C PHE A 50 -0.68 3.92 -26.20
N LEU A 51 0.34 3.92 -25.35
CA LEU A 51 0.31 3.22 -24.06
C LEU A 51 -0.31 4.12 -22.98
N SER A 52 -1.13 3.55 -22.11
CA SER A 52 -1.64 4.23 -20.91
C SER A 52 -1.85 3.21 -19.79
N GLY A 53 -1.00 3.28 -18.76
CA GLY A 53 -0.86 2.19 -17.79
C GLY A 53 -0.45 0.89 -18.48
N ASP A 54 -1.10 -0.21 -18.09
CA ASP A 54 -0.85 -1.56 -18.62
C ASP A 54 -1.52 -1.85 -19.99
N TRP A 55 -2.10 -0.82 -20.63
CA TRP A 55 -2.87 -0.97 -21.87
C TRP A 55 -2.20 -0.31 -23.07
N LEU A 56 -2.21 -1.02 -24.21
CA LEU A 56 -2.06 -0.42 -25.54
C LEU A 56 -3.44 -0.04 -26.08
N HIS A 57 -3.70 1.25 -26.23
CA HIS A 57 -4.91 1.80 -26.82
C HIS A 57 -4.79 1.88 -28.33
N VAL A 58 -5.83 1.45 -29.06
CA VAL A 58 -5.90 1.44 -30.52
C VAL A 58 -7.22 2.10 -30.93
N ASN A 59 -7.16 3.34 -31.40
CA ASN A 59 -8.36 4.14 -31.68
C ASN A 59 -8.38 4.64 -33.13
N PRO A 60 -9.53 4.59 -33.83
CA PRO A 60 -9.69 5.23 -35.12
C PRO A 60 -9.73 6.76 -34.93
N VAL A 61 -9.08 7.47 -35.84
CA VAL A 61 -9.01 8.94 -35.87
C VAL A 61 -9.54 9.49 -37.20
N ASP A 62 -9.91 10.77 -37.21
CA ASP A 62 -10.20 11.53 -38.42
C ASP A 62 -8.92 12.02 -39.13
N ALA A 63 -9.07 12.82 -40.19
CA ALA A 63 -7.94 13.32 -40.98
C ALA A 63 -7.03 14.26 -40.17
N GLU A 64 -7.59 14.90 -39.15
CA GLU A 64 -6.94 15.81 -38.21
C GLU A 64 -6.33 15.08 -36.99
N GLY A 65 -6.42 13.75 -36.94
CA GLY A 65 -5.88 12.92 -35.87
C GLY A 65 -6.70 12.96 -34.57
N GLN A 66 -7.92 13.48 -34.61
CA GLN A 66 -8.85 13.50 -33.48
C GLN A 66 -9.66 12.20 -33.41
N PRO A 67 -10.14 11.78 -32.22
CA PRO A 67 -11.03 10.63 -32.10
C PRO A 67 -12.26 10.81 -32.99
N ARG A 68 -12.58 9.80 -33.81
CA ARG A 68 -13.74 9.92 -34.71
C ARG A 68 -15.04 10.19 -33.94
N PRO A 69 -15.92 11.06 -34.46
CA PRO A 69 -17.23 11.29 -33.86
C PRO A 69 -18.11 10.04 -33.96
N GLY A 70 -19.03 9.87 -33.00
CA GLY A 70 -20.04 8.79 -33.00
C GLY A 70 -19.82 7.70 -31.96
N LEU A 71 -18.70 7.68 -31.24
CA LEU A 71 -18.54 6.80 -30.07
C LEU A 71 -19.18 7.47 -28.84
N PRO A 72 -20.12 6.81 -28.13
CA PRO A 72 -20.72 7.40 -26.93
C PRO A 72 -19.67 7.46 -25.79
N PRO A 73 -19.81 8.40 -24.84
CA PRO A 73 -18.87 8.50 -23.71
C PRO A 73 -19.02 7.35 -22.69
N GLN A 74 -20.05 6.52 -22.84
CA GLN A 74 -20.36 5.33 -22.04
C GLN A 74 -21.25 4.36 -22.83
N GLY A 75 -21.26 3.10 -22.44
CA GLY A 75 -22.13 2.10 -23.02
C GLY A 75 -21.75 0.69 -22.57
N TRP A 76 -22.31 -0.31 -23.25
CA TRP A 76 -21.89 -1.69 -23.13
C TRP A 76 -20.54 -1.89 -23.82
N LYS A 77 -19.54 -2.36 -23.06
CA LYS A 77 -18.22 -2.75 -23.57
C LYS A 77 -18.02 -4.25 -23.44
N ILE A 78 -17.19 -4.78 -24.33
CA ILE A 78 -16.83 -6.20 -24.36
C ILE A 78 -15.43 -6.35 -23.81
N HIS A 79 -15.24 -7.23 -22.84
CA HIS A 79 -13.93 -7.66 -22.38
C HIS A 79 -13.64 -9.06 -22.92
N VAL A 80 -12.39 -9.27 -23.30
CA VAL A 80 -11.87 -10.60 -23.68
C VAL A 80 -11.01 -11.08 -22.53
N SER A 81 -11.20 -12.30 -22.06
CA SER A 81 -10.26 -12.95 -21.15
C SER A 81 -9.25 -13.81 -21.90
N ALA A 82 -8.07 -13.99 -21.33
CA ALA A 82 -7.01 -14.80 -21.94
C ALA A 82 -6.12 -15.45 -20.88
N CYS A 83 -5.60 -16.61 -21.22
CA CYS A 83 -4.52 -17.29 -20.52
C CYS A 83 -3.16 -16.87 -21.10
N THR A 84 -2.07 -17.18 -20.37
CA THR A 84 -0.72 -16.78 -20.82
C THR A 84 -0.27 -17.47 -22.11
N ASP A 85 -0.82 -18.64 -22.42
CA ASP A 85 -0.52 -19.48 -23.58
C ASP A 85 -1.32 -19.12 -24.84
N ASN A 86 -2.51 -18.51 -24.72
CA ASN A 86 -3.33 -18.10 -25.86
C ASN A 86 -3.38 -16.58 -26.12
N ALA A 87 -2.94 -15.75 -25.17
CA ALA A 87 -3.04 -14.29 -25.28
C ALA A 87 -2.46 -13.69 -26.57
N GLU A 88 -1.34 -14.22 -27.09
CA GLU A 88 -0.74 -13.74 -28.34
C GLU A 88 -1.67 -13.96 -29.55
N LYS A 89 -2.28 -15.14 -29.63
CA LYS A 89 -3.27 -15.48 -30.66
C LYS A 89 -4.50 -14.57 -30.53
N LEU A 90 -5.03 -14.42 -29.32
CA LEU A 90 -6.22 -13.61 -29.05
C LEU A 90 -5.98 -12.13 -29.37
N ALA A 91 -4.80 -11.57 -29.07
CA ALA A 91 -4.48 -10.19 -29.42
C ALA A 91 -4.52 -9.98 -30.94
N SER A 92 -3.96 -10.91 -31.71
CA SER A 92 -3.96 -10.84 -33.17
C SER A 92 -5.38 -10.93 -33.74
N GLN A 93 -6.20 -11.87 -33.26
CA GLN A 93 -7.59 -12.01 -33.70
C GLN A 93 -8.46 -10.79 -33.35
N VAL A 94 -8.32 -10.25 -32.13
CA VAL A 94 -9.02 -9.03 -31.70
C VAL A 94 -8.59 -7.84 -32.54
N TRP A 95 -7.29 -7.69 -32.81
CA TRP A 95 -6.76 -6.63 -33.66
C TRP A 95 -7.35 -6.70 -35.07
N ASP A 96 -7.24 -7.86 -35.74
CA ASP A 96 -7.70 -8.04 -37.11
C ASP A 96 -9.22 -7.81 -37.25
N TYR A 97 -9.98 -8.28 -36.26
CA TYR A 97 -11.42 -8.09 -36.22
C TYR A 97 -11.81 -6.61 -36.03
N CYS A 98 -11.21 -5.93 -35.05
CA CYS A 98 -11.58 -4.56 -34.70
C CYS A 98 -11.08 -3.53 -35.72
N VAL A 99 -9.84 -3.69 -36.22
CA VAL A 99 -9.25 -2.76 -37.20
C VAL A 99 -10.03 -2.78 -38.51
N SER A 100 -10.39 -3.96 -39.01
CA SER A 100 -11.17 -4.09 -40.25
C SER A 100 -12.58 -3.50 -40.18
N ARG A 101 -13.09 -3.24 -38.97
CA ARG A 101 -14.46 -2.75 -38.70
C ARG A 101 -14.50 -1.36 -38.05
N LEU A 102 -13.35 -0.69 -37.91
CA LEU A 102 -13.24 0.64 -37.28
C LEU A 102 -13.77 0.68 -35.84
N ILE A 103 -13.59 -0.41 -35.08
CA ILE A 103 -14.04 -0.50 -33.69
C ILE A 103 -12.88 -0.14 -32.76
N PRO A 104 -12.99 0.88 -31.90
CA PRO A 104 -11.96 1.20 -30.92
C PRO A 104 -11.76 0.06 -29.92
N PHE A 105 -10.52 -0.20 -29.55
CA PHE A 105 -10.19 -1.24 -28.58
C PHE A 105 -8.87 -0.95 -27.86
N LYS A 106 -8.61 -1.73 -26.82
CA LYS A 106 -7.31 -1.76 -26.14
C LYS A 106 -7.02 -3.17 -25.65
N PHE A 107 -5.75 -3.51 -25.50
CA PHE A 107 -5.33 -4.81 -24.97
C PHE A 107 -4.02 -4.70 -24.19
N VAL A 108 -3.74 -5.70 -23.36
CA VAL A 108 -2.50 -5.80 -22.60
C VAL A 108 -1.36 -6.22 -23.56
N PRO A 109 -0.27 -5.43 -23.69
CA PRO A 109 0.64 -5.57 -24.82
C PRO A 109 1.69 -6.69 -24.70
N GLY A 110 1.77 -7.38 -23.55
CA GLY A 110 2.72 -8.47 -23.37
C GLY A 110 2.41 -9.45 -22.22
N PRO A 111 3.16 -10.56 -22.10
CA PRO A 111 2.91 -11.62 -21.12
C PRO A 111 3.07 -11.20 -19.66
N ARG A 112 4.04 -10.31 -19.39
CA ARG A 112 4.34 -9.86 -18.02
C ARG A 112 3.20 -9.03 -17.41
N PRO A 113 2.70 -7.95 -18.05
CA PRO A 113 1.57 -7.20 -17.50
C PRO A 113 0.31 -8.07 -17.41
N LEU A 114 0.09 -9.03 -18.33
CA LEU A 114 -1.02 -9.98 -18.24
C LEU A 114 -0.90 -10.87 -16.99
N HIS A 115 0.30 -11.40 -16.72
CA HIS A 115 0.56 -12.20 -15.52
C HIS A 115 0.27 -11.42 -14.24
N LEU A 116 0.78 -10.18 -14.11
CA LEU A 116 0.58 -9.35 -12.92
C LEU A 116 -0.91 -9.06 -12.67
N ARG A 117 -1.65 -8.77 -13.75
CA ARG A 117 -3.09 -8.52 -13.71
C ARG A 117 -3.91 -9.73 -13.29
N ASN A 118 -3.34 -10.92 -13.39
CA ASN A 118 -4.01 -12.16 -13.03
C ASN A 118 -3.31 -12.89 -11.86
N SER A 119 -2.38 -12.23 -11.17
CA SER A 119 -1.68 -12.78 -10.01
C SER A 119 -2.63 -13.08 -8.84
N LYS A 120 -2.20 -13.84 -7.82
CA LYS A 120 -2.99 -14.21 -6.63
C LYS A 120 -3.69 -13.01 -5.96
N TYR A 121 -3.02 -11.86 -5.91
CA TYR A 121 -3.51 -10.67 -5.22
C TYR A 121 -3.86 -9.50 -6.15
N ALA A 122 -4.00 -9.79 -7.45
CA ALA A 122 -4.53 -8.82 -8.40
C ALA A 122 -5.95 -8.35 -8.00
N ASP A 123 -6.29 -7.14 -8.41
CA ASP A 123 -7.63 -6.58 -8.21
C ASP A 123 -8.69 -7.48 -8.85
N ARG A 124 -9.64 -7.96 -8.03
CA ARG A 124 -10.67 -8.91 -8.44
C ARG A 124 -11.64 -8.31 -9.48
N GLY A 125 -11.83 -7.00 -9.47
CA GLY A 125 -12.72 -6.30 -10.42
C GLY A 125 -12.14 -6.20 -11.83
N SER A 126 -10.81 -6.17 -11.95
CA SER A 126 -10.09 -6.02 -13.21
C SER A 126 -9.34 -7.27 -13.67
N SER A 127 -9.19 -8.27 -12.80
CA SER A 127 -8.57 -9.55 -13.11
C SER A 127 -9.23 -10.26 -14.29
N GLY A 128 -8.40 -10.94 -15.08
CA GLY A 128 -8.81 -11.70 -16.26
C GLY A 128 -9.12 -10.86 -17.49
N LYS A 129 -9.30 -9.53 -17.37
CA LYS A 129 -9.48 -8.65 -18.53
C LYS A 129 -8.16 -8.58 -19.32
N PHE A 130 -8.17 -9.04 -20.56
CA PHE A 130 -7.02 -8.99 -21.45
C PHE A 130 -7.18 -7.92 -22.53
N ALA A 131 -8.36 -7.86 -23.16
CA ALA A 131 -8.73 -6.81 -24.10
C ALA A 131 -10.05 -6.15 -23.71
N THR A 132 -10.28 -4.93 -24.20
CA THR A 132 -11.55 -4.21 -24.08
C THR A 132 -11.90 -3.61 -25.43
N ILE A 133 -13.10 -3.89 -25.92
CA ILE A 133 -13.64 -3.44 -27.20
C ILE A 133 -14.80 -2.50 -26.89
N TYR A 134 -14.93 -1.40 -27.65
CA TYR A 134 -15.93 -0.36 -27.43
C TYR A 134 -16.91 -0.26 -28.61
N PRO A 135 -18.00 -1.06 -28.61
CA PRO A 135 -19.07 -0.93 -29.58
C PRO A 135 -19.76 0.45 -29.50
N ALA A 136 -20.25 0.94 -30.63
CA ALA A 136 -20.98 2.21 -30.72
C ALA A 136 -22.39 2.12 -30.14
N ASP A 137 -23.05 0.97 -30.28
CA ASP A 137 -24.42 0.72 -29.85
C ASP A 137 -24.68 -0.78 -29.56
N GLU A 138 -25.91 -1.12 -29.16
CA GLU A 138 -26.32 -2.50 -28.84
C GLU A 138 -26.38 -3.42 -30.06
N GLN A 139 -26.60 -2.87 -31.26
CA GLN A 139 -26.61 -3.65 -32.50
C GLN A 139 -25.18 -4.09 -32.86
N GLN A 140 -24.22 -3.17 -32.78
CA GLN A 140 -22.80 -3.48 -32.96
C GLN A 140 -22.31 -4.40 -31.84
N LEU A 141 -22.73 -4.19 -30.58
CA LEU A 141 -22.44 -5.11 -29.47
C LEU A 141 -22.84 -6.54 -29.82
N HIS A 142 -24.09 -6.76 -30.22
CA HIS A 142 -24.59 -8.10 -30.55
C HIS A 142 -23.83 -8.72 -31.75
N THR A 143 -23.53 -7.91 -32.77
CA THR A 143 -22.76 -8.34 -33.93
C THR A 143 -21.36 -8.81 -33.54
N VAL A 144 -20.64 -8.01 -32.72
CA VAL A 144 -19.30 -8.35 -32.23
C VAL A 144 -19.35 -9.62 -31.39
N LEU A 145 -20.30 -9.75 -30.45
CA LEU A 145 -20.44 -10.94 -29.61
C LEU A 145 -20.65 -12.22 -30.43
N ARG A 146 -21.44 -12.15 -31.52
CA ARG A 146 -21.68 -13.30 -32.39
C ARG A 146 -20.47 -13.64 -33.26
N GLU A 147 -19.93 -12.65 -33.98
CA GLU A 147 -18.85 -12.89 -34.95
C GLU A 147 -17.51 -13.16 -34.26
N LEU A 148 -17.09 -12.28 -33.35
CA LEU A 148 -15.85 -12.48 -32.60
C LEU A 148 -16.00 -13.66 -31.65
N GLY A 149 -17.18 -13.88 -31.06
CA GLY A 149 -17.43 -15.07 -30.24
C GLY A 149 -17.22 -16.37 -31.00
N ALA A 150 -17.67 -16.45 -32.26
CA ALA A 150 -17.42 -17.61 -33.11
C ALA A 150 -15.92 -17.78 -33.47
N LEU A 151 -15.19 -16.67 -33.68
CA LEU A 151 -13.74 -16.70 -33.96
C LEU A 151 -12.89 -17.14 -32.76
N LEU A 152 -13.37 -16.85 -31.54
CA LEU A 152 -12.70 -17.16 -30.28
C LEU A 152 -13.29 -18.40 -29.58
N ALA A 153 -14.19 -19.14 -30.24
CA ALA A 153 -14.86 -20.28 -29.64
C ALA A 153 -13.85 -21.36 -29.20
N GLY A 154 -14.00 -21.84 -27.96
CA GLY A 154 -13.13 -22.85 -27.35
C GLY A 154 -11.87 -22.31 -26.68
N GLU A 155 -11.58 -21.01 -26.82
CA GLU A 155 -10.46 -20.36 -26.13
C GLU A 155 -10.71 -20.24 -24.63
N GLN A 156 -9.68 -20.54 -23.85
CA GLN A 156 -9.76 -20.50 -22.39
C GLN A 156 -9.35 -19.14 -21.83
N GLY A 157 -9.86 -18.82 -20.66
CA GLY A 157 -9.50 -17.63 -19.91
C GLY A 157 -10.17 -17.61 -18.54
N PRO A 158 -9.61 -16.89 -17.56
CA PRO A 158 -10.23 -16.74 -16.26
C PRO A 158 -11.61 -16.08 -16.38
N TYR A 159 -12.55 -16.48 -15.51
CA TYR A 159 -13.87 -15.86 -15.42
C TYR A 159 -13.76 -14.40 -14.96
N ILE A 160 -14.40 -13.45 -15.64
CA ILE A 160 -14.39 -12.04 -15.23
C ILE A 160 -15.55 -11.75 -14.27
N LEU A 161 -15.26 -11.61 -12.97
CA LEU A 161 -16.29 -11.51 -11.91
C LEU A 161 -17.23 -10.31 -12.05
N SER A 162 -16.72 -9.20 -12.59
CA SER A 162 -17.46 -7.93 -12.71
C SER A 162 -18.31 -7.84 -13.99
N ASP A 163 -18.29 -8.87 -14.82
CA ASP A 163 -18.90 -8.88 -16.15
C ASP A 163 -19.79 -10.12 -16.35
N LEU A 164 -20.68 -10.07 -17.35
CA LEU A 164 -21.55 -11.18 -17.73
C LEU A 164 -20.88 -11.97 -18.86
N ARG A 165 -20.67 -13.29 -18.68
CA ARG A 165 -20.09 -14.18 -19.70
C ARG A 165 -21.03 -14.29 -20.91
N TRP A 166 -20.49 -14.22 -22.11
CA TRP A 166 -21.22 -14.54 -23.33
C TRP A 166 -20.97 -16.00 -23.73
N GLN A 167 -22.01 -16.83 -23.62
CA GLN A 167 -21.94 -18.27 -23.89
C GLN A 167 -20.81 -18.91 -23.05
N ASP A 168 -19.97 -19.75 -23.66
CA ASP A 168 -18.85 -20.42 -22.98
C ASP A 168 -17.59 -19.54 -22.89
N GLY A 169 -17.68 -18.23 -23.18
CA GLY A 169 -16.52 -17.32 -23.21
C GLY A 169 -15.69 -17.43 -24.51
N PRO A 170 -14.55 -16.71 -24.61
CA PRO A 170 -13.91 -15.86 -23.60
C PRO A 170 -14.41 -14.40 -23.60
N LEU A 171 -15.57 -14.12 -24.21
CA LEU A 171 -16.15 -12.78 -24.24
C LEU A 171 -17.04 -12.52 -23.01
N TYR A 172 -16.95 -11.31 -22.47
CA TYR A 172 -17.70 -10.84 -21.31
C TYR A 172 -18.21 -9.42 -21.55
N VAL A 173 -19.36 -9.08 -20.99
CA VAL A 173 -19.98 -7.76 -21.19
C VAL A 173 -20.28 -7.03 -19.89
N ARG A 174 -20.12 -5.71 -19.94
CA ARG A 174 -20.47 -4.80 -18.85
C ARG A 174 -20.79 -3.40 -19.36
N TYR A 175 -21.70 -2.72 -18.70
CA TYR A 175 -21.95 -1.29 -18.91
C TYR A 175 -20.94 -0.43 -18.14
N GLY A 176 -20.39 0.62 -18.76
CA GLY A 176 -19.48 1.56 -18.09
C GLY A 176 -18.98 2.70 -18.98
N GLY A 177 -18.11 3.55 -18.42
CA GLY A 177 -17.52 4.68 -19.14
C GLY A 177 -16.53 4.24 -20.22
N PHE A 178 -16.56 4.92 -21.36
CA PHE A 178 -15.59 4.79 -22.46
C PHE A 178 -14.54 5.90 -22.37
N THR A 179 -14.96 7.10 -22.00
CA THR A 179 -14.07 8.22 -21.69
C THR A 179 -13.81 8.33 -20.19
N ARG A 180 -12.65 8.86 -19.80
CA ARG A 180 -12.35 9.14 -18.40
C ARG A 180 -13.18 10.34 -17.95
N ARG A 181 -14.11 10.10 -17.04
CA ARG A 181 -14.89 11.10 -16.31
C ARG A 181 -14.81 10.76 -14.83
N TYR A 182 -14.85 11.76 -13.98
CA TYR A 182 -14.72 11.58 -12.55
C TYR A 182 -15.85 12.27 -11.79
N CYS A 183 -16.26 11.68 -10.68
CA CYS A 183 -17.14 12.29 -9.70
C CYS A 183 -16.61 12.01 -8.29
N VAL A 184 -17.17 12.69 -7.30
CA VAL A 184 -16.87 12.41 -5.89
C VAL A 184 -17.86 11.37 -5.40
N ASP A 185 -17.38 10.28 -4.80
CA ASP A 185 -18.22 9.25 -4.20
C ASP A 185 -18.81 9.69 -2.84
N GLU A 186 -19.64 8.85 -2.23
CA GLU A 186 -20.25 9.09 -0.91
C GLU A 186 -19.21 9.16 0.25
N HIS A 187 -17.95 8.88 -0.05
CA HIS A 187 -16.82 8.93 0.87
C HIS A 187 -15.89 10.12 0.61
N GLY A 188 -16.23 11.00 -0.35
CA GLY A 188 -15.40 12.15 -0.69
C GLY A 188 -14.23 11.82 -1.63
N ASN A 189 -14.12 10.60 -2.16
CA ASN A 189 -13.03 10.21 -3.06
C ASN A 189 -13.39 10.52 -4.52
N LEU A 190 -12.40 10.95 -5.29
CA LEU A 190 -12.53 11.07 -6.73
C LEU A 190 -12.52 9.68 -7.39
N VAL A 191 -13.62 9.28 -8.01
CA VAL A 191 -13.82 7.97 -8.65
C VAL A 191 -14.25 8.11 -10.10
N GLY A 192 -14.01 7.08 -10.92
CA GLY A 192 -14.50 7.05 -12.30
C GLY A 192 -16.02 7.12 -12.35
N ALA A 193 -16.58 7.80 -13.35
CA ALA A 193 -18.01 8.11 -13.42
C ALA A 193 -18.65 7.73 -14.76
N ILE A 194 -19.94 7.39 -14.68
CA ILE A 194 -20.89 7.36 -15.79
C ILE A 194 -21.96 8.43 -15.55
N GLU A 195 -22.75 8.74 -16.58
CA GLU A 195 -23.80 9.75 -16.56
C GLU A 195 -25.16 9.06 -16.51
N ASN A 196 -26.03 9.52 -15.60
CA ASN A 196 -27.41 9.06 -15.51
C ASN A 196 -28.30 9.83 -16.53
N PRO A 197 -29.59 9.46 -16.68
CA PRO A 197 -30.50 10.14 -17.62
C PRO A 197 -30.72 11.63 -17.34
N ASP A 198 -30.46 12.09 -16.12
CA ASP A 198 -30.55 13.50 -15.72
C ASP A 198 -29.28 14.32 -16.06
N GLY A 199 -28.27 13.70 -16.68
CA GLY A 199 -26.98 14.33 -16.99
C GLY A 199 -26.02 14.40 -15.79
N LYS A 200 -26.35 13.74 -14.67
CA LYS A 200 -25.51 13.74 -13.45
C LYS A 200 -24.46 12.63 -13.53
N LEU A 201 -23.21 12.99 -13.24
CA LEU A 201 -22.12 12.02 -13.07
C LEU A 201 -22.29 11.25 -11.75
N VAL A 202 -22.24 9.93 -11.84
CA VAL A 202 -22.39 8.97 -10.75
C VAL A 202 -21.28 7.90 -10.82
N PRO A 203 -20.87 7.29 -9.70
CA PRO A 203 -19.76 6.34 -9.70
C PRO A 203 -19.95 5.14 -10.66
N ASP A 204 -18.94 4.87 -11.49
CA ASP A 204 -18.80 3.63 -12.27
C ASP A 204 -18.37 2.49 -11.34
N ARG A 205 -19.34 1.79 -10.72
CA ARG A 205 -19.10 0.75 -9.71
C ARG A 205 -18.32 -0.43 -10.28
N ARG A 206 -17.07 -0.66 -9.82
CA ARG A 206 -16.13 -1.69 -10.35
C ARG A 206 -15.95 -2.92 -9.46
N GLU A 207 -16.95 -3.22 -8.65
CA GLU A 207 -16.95 -4.36 -7.73
C GLU A 207 -16.83 -5.71 -8.48
N PRO A 208 -16.31 -6.77 -7.83
CA PRO A 208 -16.17 -8.11 -8.41
C PRO A 208 -17.53 -8.84 -8.47
N LYS A 209 -18.54 -8.17 -9.00
CA LYS A 209 -19.89 -8.63 -9.23
C LYS A 209 -20.44 -7.91 -10.46
N PHE A 210 -21.19 -8.62 -11.30
CA PHE A 210 -21.88 -7.98 -12.41
C PHE A 210 -23.04 -7.12 -11.90
N HIS A 211 -23.04 -5.86 -12.34
CA HIS A 211 -24.06 -4.85 -12.05
C HIS A 211 -24.53 -4.20 -13.35
N VAL A 212 -25.84 -4.03 -13.46
CA VAL A 212 -26.46 -3.17 -14.46
C VAL A 212 -26.94 -1.91 -13.73
N PRO A 213 -26.61 -0.70 -14.19
CA PRO A 213 -27.18 0.52 -13.60
C PRO A 213 -28.70 0.48 -13.63
N GLU A 214 -29.36 0.99 -12.59
CA GLU A 214 -30.82 0.87 -12.41
C GLU A 214 -31.64 1.48 -13.56
N TRP A 215 -31.07 2.44 -14.29
CA TRP A 215 -31.68 3.12 -15.43
C TRP A 215 -31.31 2.52 -16.79
N ILE A 216 -30.60 1.39 -16.82
CA ILE A 216 -30.22 0.69 -18.04
C ILE A 216 -30.97 -0.63 -18.10
N GLU A 217 -31.70 -0.85 -19.19
CA GLU A 217 -32.31 -2.14 -19.49
C GLU A 217 -31.26 -3.13 -20.00
N LEU A 218 -31.35 -4.39 -19.58
CA LEU A 218 -30.46 -5.44 -20.08
C LEU A 218 -30.94 -5.84 -21.50
N PRO A 219 -30.07 -5.79 -22.53
CA PRO A 219 -30.43 -6.26 -23.87
C PRO A 219 -30.96 -7.71 -23.85
N ASP A 220 -32.07 -7.97 -24.56
CA ASP A 220 -32.77 -9.27 -24.55
C ASP A 220 -31.86 -10.47 -24.84
N PHE A 221 -30.89 -10.30 -25.75
CA PHE A 221 -29.95 -11.36 -26.12
C PHE A 221 -28.98 -11.73 -24.98
N LEU A 222 -28.84 -10.91 -23.94
CA LEU A 222 -28.05 -11.19 -22.74
C LEU A 222 -28.87 -11.87 -21.63
N ALA A 223 -30.20 -11.84 -21.69
CA ALA A 223 -31.07 -12.43 -20.66
C ALA A 223 -30.81 -13.93 -20.43
N PRO A 224 -30.59 -14.79 -21.45
CA PRO A 224 -30.23 -16.19 -21.24
C PRO A 224 -28.93 -16.37 -20.47
N GLN A 225 -27.94 -15.49 -20.69
CA GLN A 225 -26.65 -15.55 -19.99
C GLN A 225 -26.81 -15.18 -18.51
N LEU A 226 -27.65 -14.19 -18.21
CA LEU A 226 -27.95 -13.81 -16.83
C LEU A 226 -28.71 -14.92 -16.10
N ALA A 227 -29.66 -15.57 -16.78
CA ALA A 227 -30.40 -16.71 -16.22
C ALA A 227 -29.46 -17.90 -15.92
N ALA A 228 -28.55 -18.23 -16.84
CA ALA A 228 -27.56 -19.28 -16.64
C ALA A 228 -26.69 -18.99 -15.40
N ARG A 229 -26.16 -17.77 -15.29
CA ARG A 229 -25.37 -17.33 -14.12
C ARG A 229 -26.13 -17.45 -12.80
N ASN A 230 -27.42 -17.17 -12.79
CA ASN A 230 -28.24 -17.21 -11.58
C ASN A 230 -28.72 -18.63 -11.21
N SER A 231 -28.50 -19.62 -12.08
CA SER A 231 -28.96 -21.01 -11.85
C SER A 231 -28.06 -21.80 -10.89
N THR A 232 -26.81 -21.38 -10.71
CA THR A 232 -25.88 -21.98 -9.75
C THR A 232 -26.35 -21.72 -8.32
N THR A 233 -26.65 -22.78 -7.56
CA THR A 233 -26.99 -22.66 -6.14
C THR A 233 -26.03 -23.47 -5.28
N VAL A 234 -25.76 -22.95 -4.07
CA VAL A 234 -25.02 -23.67 -3.01
C VAL A 234 -25.95 -24.47 -2.09
N ALA A 235 -27.26 -24.48 -2.37
CA ALA A 235 -28.27 -25.04 -1.47
C ALA A 235 -28.09 -26.55 -1.28
N ASP A 236 -27.73 -27.25 -2.36
CA ASP A 236 -27.56 -28.70 -2.40
C ASP A 236 -26.19 -29.18 -1.89
N LEU A 237 -25.29 -28.26 -1.51
CA LEU A 237 -24.03 -28.65 -0.92
C LEU A 237 -24.26 -29.32 0.45
N PRO A 238 -23.52 -30.39 0.79
CA PRO A 238 -23.53 -30.97 2.14
C PRO A 238 -22.88 -30.05 3.19
N TYR A 239 -22.52 -28.82 2.80
CA TYR A 239 -21.90 -27.81 3.64
C TYR A 239 -22.78 -26.57 3.76
N GLN A 240 -22.80 -25.97 4.95
CA GLN A 240 -23.36 -24.66 5.20
C GLN A 240 -22.22 -23.65 5.32
N ILE A 241 -22.15 -22.66 4.43
CA ILE A 241 -21.19 -21.56 4.52
C ILE A 241 -21.68 -20.59 5.61
N GLU A 242 -20.85 -20.34 6.62
CA GLU A 242 -21.16 -19.44 7.74
C GLU A 242 -20.61 -18.03 7.47
N SER A 243 -19.36 -17.91 6.98
CA SER A 243 -18.73 -16.64 6.66
C SER A 243 -17.54 -16.79 5.71
N ALA A 244 -17.16 -15.71 5.03
CA ALA A 244 -15.91 -15.65 4.27
C ALA A 244 -14.77 -15.21 5.18
N LEU A 245 -13.69 -15.99 5.22
CA LEU A 245 -12.47 -15.69 5.99
C LEU A 245 -11.49 -14.84 5.17
N HIS A 246 -11.34 -15.16 3.89
CA HIS A 246 -10.41 -14.45 3.01
C HIS A 246 -10.85 -14.50 1.55
N PHE A 247 -10.52 -13.45 0.77
CA PHE A 247 -10.65 -13.46 -0.68
C PHE A 247 -9.33 -13.10 -1.34
N SER A 248 -9.02 -13.83 -2.41
CA SER A 248 -7.94 -13.53 -3.35
C SER A 248 -8.50 -13.50 -4.77
N ASN A 249 -7.66 -13.17 -5.76
CA ASN A 249 -8.02 -13.40 -7.15
C ASN A 249 -8.14 -14.91 -7.46
N GLY A 250 -7.39 -15.76 -6.75
CA GLY A 250 -7.49 -17.21 -6.93
C GLY A 250 -8.80 -17.84 -6.45
N GLY A 251 -9.59 -17.14 -5.63
CA GLY A 251 -10.82 -17.68 -5.02
C GLY A 251 -10.98 -17.24 -3.55
N GLY A 252 -11.99 -17.79 -2.88
CA GLY A 252 -12.30 -17.52 -1.47
C GLY A 252 -11.90 -18.64 -0.50
N VAL A 253 -11.74 -18.28 0.77
CA VAL A 253 -11.63 -19.21 1.90
C VAL A 253 -12.82 -18.95 2.82
N TYR A 254 -13.60 -19.98 3.11
CA TYR A 254 -14.87 -19.88 3.82
C TYR A 254 -14.86 -20.74 5.07
N LEU A 255 -15.39 -20.19 6.17
CA LEU A 255 -15.78 -20.99 7.32
C LEU A 255 -17.14 -21.61 7.02
N GLY A 256 -17.28 -22.90 7.30
CA GLY A 256 -18.53 -23.60 7.15
C GLY A 256 -18.73 -24.71 8.15
N ARG A 257 -19.86 -25.41 7.97
CA ARG A 257 -20.25 -26.56 8.77
C ARG A 257 -20.66 -27.72 7.87
N ASP A 258 -20.19 -28.92 8.16
CA ASP A 258 -20.68 -30.13 7.50
C ASP A 258 -22.08 -30.44 8.02
N LYS A 259 -23.10 -30.46 7.15
CA LYS A 259 -24.50 -30.74 7.52
C LYS A 259 -24.71 -32.19 7.95
N ARG A 260 -23.79 -33.09 7.61
CA ARG A 260 -23.86 -34.53 7.91
C ARG A 260 -23.35 -34.83 9.32
N THR A 261 -22.28 -34.16 9.75
CA THR A 261 -21.64 -34.41 11.06
C THR A 261 -21.85 -33.30 12.07
N GLY A 262 -22.09 -32.07 11.61
CA GLY A 262 -22.16 -30.87 12.45
C GLY A 262 -20.82 -30.18 12.71
N ASP A 263 -19.71 -30.74 12.21
CA ASP A 263 -18.36 -30.24 12.46
C ASP A 263 -18.06 -28.94 11.70
N LYS A 264 -17.20 -28.10 12.30
CA LYS A 264 -16.66 -26.91 11.61
C LYS A 264 -15.61 -27.33 10.59
N VAL A 265 -15.70 -26.74 9.40
CA VAL A 265 -14.79 -27.00 8.28
C VAL A 265 -14.36 -25.70 7.63
N VAL A 266 -13.25 -25.75 6.89
CA VAL A 266 -12.83 -24.69 5.98
C VAL A 266 -13.01 -25.15 4.56
N LEU A 267 -13.66 -24.33 3.72
CA LEU A 267 -13.80 -24.56 2.29
C LEU A 267 -12.89 -23.58 1.56
N LYS A 268 -11.91 -24.10 0.81
CA LYS A 268 -11.06 -23.31 -0.09
C LYS A 268 -11.56 -23.46 -1.51
N GLU A 269 -11.85 -22.33 -2.15
CA GLU A 269 -12.27 -22.23 -3.55
C GLU A 269 -11.06 -21.85 -4.42
N ALA A 270 -10.91 -22.54 -5.54
CA ALA A 270 -9.96 -22.21 -6.59
C ALA A 270 -10.66 -21.96 -7.92
N ARG A 271 -10.41 -20.77 -8.49
CA ARG A 271 -10.89 -20.30 -9.78
C ARG A 271 -9.93 -20.74 -10.89
N PRO A 272 -10.42 -21.46 -11.92
CA PRO A 272 -9.58 -21.85 -13.06
C PRO A 272 -8.91 -20.65 -13.72
N HIS A 273 -7.65 -20.82 -14.12
CA HIS A 273 -6.85 -19.84 -14.84
C HIS A 273 -6.63 -18.50 -14.13
N ALA A 274 -7.06 -18.35 -12.87
CA ALA A 274 -6.91 -17.12 -12.09
C ALA A 274 -5.94 -17.31 -10.92
N GLY A 275 -5.44 -16.20 -10.38
CA GLY A 275 -4.57 -16.21 -9.22
C GLY A 275 -3.22 -16.89 -9.48
N LEU A 276 -2.55 -16.46 -10.56
CA LEU A 276 -1.27 -17.00 -10.99
C LEU A 276 -0.17 -16.74 -9.94
N ALA A 277 0.63 -17.77 -9.65
CA ALA A 277 1.88 -17.67 -8.91
C ALA A 277 3.09 -17.45 -9.85
N ALA A 278 4.29 -17.22 -9.30
CA ALA A 278 5.47 -16.88 -10.10
C ALA A 278 5.87 -17.97 -11.12
N ASP A 279 5.54 -19.24 -10.85
CA ASP A 279 5.71 -20.38 -11.76
C ASP A 279 4.60 -20.50 -12.82
N ARG A 280 3.67 -19.53 -12.86
CA ARG A 280 2.46 -19.50 -13.69
C ARG A 280 1.41 -20.56 -13.33
N ALA A 281 1.53 -21.26 -12.20
CA ALA A 281 0.47 -22.12 -11.70
C ALA A 281 -0.75 -21.28 -11.30
N ASP A 282 -1.94 -21.68 -11.76
CA ASP A 282 -3.19 -21.06 -11.37
C ASP A 282 -3.68 -21.55 -10.01
N ALA A 283 -4.79 -20.99 -9.52
CA ALA A 283 -5.33 -21.36 -8.22
C ALA A 283 -5.74 -22.84 -8.14
N VAL A 284 -6.20 -23.45 -9.23
CA VAL A 284 -6.61 -24.86 -9.24
C VAL A 284 -5.40 -25.76 -9.07
N THR A 285 -4.34 -25.52 -9.85
CA THR A 285 -3.08 -26.25 -9.77
C THR A 285 -2.49 -26.16 -8.36
N ARG A 286 -2.52 -24.98 -7.74
CA ARG A 286 -2.02 -24.78 -6.38
C ARG A 286 -2.89 -25.46 -5.32
N LEU A 287 -4.22 -25.47 -5.49
CA LEU A 287 -5.12 -26.18 -4.58
C LEU A 287 -4.96 -27.70 -4.68
N GLU A 288 -4.66 -28.23 -5.86
CA GLU A 288 -4.32 -29.65 -6.04
C GLU A 288 -3.00 -30.02 -5.37
N ARG A 289 -1.97 -29.16 -5.45
CA ARG A 289 -0.70 -29.31 -4.70
C ARG A 289 -0.94 -29.33 -3.20
N GLU A 290 -1.75 -28.40 -2.70
CA GLU A 290 -2.14 -28.35 -1.29
C GLU A 290 -2.82 -29.65 -0.86
N ARG A 291 -3.83 -30.12 -1.59
CA ARG A 291 -4.51 -31.39 -1.28
C ARG A 291 -3.51 -32.55 -1.20
N ALA A 292 -2.63 -32.69 -2.19
CA ALA A 292 -1.63 -33.75 -2.23
C ALA A 292 -0.63 -33.68 -1.05
N ALA A 293 -0.24 -32.47 -0.65
CA ALA A 293 0.61 -32.27 0.52
C ALA A 293 -0.12 -32.66 1.82
N LEU A 294 -1.38 -32.24 2.00
CA LEU A 294 -2.18 -32.57 3.17
C LEU A 294 -2.44 -34.07 3.29
N GLU A 295 -2.73 -34.76 2.18
CA GLU A 295 -2.91 -36.22 2.16
C GLU A 295 -1.64 -36.97 2.62
N LYS A 296 -0.44 -36.49 2.27
CA LYS A 296 0.84 -37.06 2.75
C LYS A 296 1.09 -36.82 4.25
N LEU A 297 0.49 -35.76 4.80
CA LEU A 297 0.63 -35.36 6.20
C LEU A 297 -0.51 -35.86 7.10
N SER A 298 -1.50 -36.55 6.51
CA SER A 298 -2.66 -37.09 7.22
C SER A 298 -2.24 -37.97 8.40
N GLY A 299 -2.91 -37.77 9.53
CA GLY A 299 -2.70 -38.50 10.78
C GLY A 299 -1.48 -38.05 11.61
N LEU A 300 -0.71 -37.06 11.15
CA LEU A 300 0.46 -36.54 11.89
C LEU A 300 0.12 -35.42 12.87
N GLY A 301 -1.07 -34.83 12.76
CA GLY A 301 -1.51 -33.74 13.64
C GLY A 301 -0.81 -32.39 13.41
N VAL A 302 -0.01 -32.25 12.34
CA VAL A 302 0.78 -31.03 12.03
C VAL A 302 0.10 -30.09 11.02
N ALA A 303 -0.96 -30.54 10.37
CA ALA A 303 -1.68 -29.86 9.29
C ALA A 303 -3.18 -30.23 9.38
N PRO A 304 -4.10 -29.50 8.70
CA PRO A 304 -5.51 -29.88 8.63
C PRO A 304 -5.72 -31.16 7.79
N GLU A 305 -6.70 -31.99 8.16
CA GLU A 305 -7.08 -33.16 7.35
C GLU A 305 -7.95 -32.75 6.15
N VAL A 306 -7.76 -33.44 5.02
CA VAL A 306 -8.65 -33.32 3.85
C VAL A 306 -9.97 -34.06 4.14
N ARG A 307 -11.09 -33.35 3.95
CA ARG A 307 -12.44 -33.86 4.21
C ARG A 307 -13.22 -34.15 2.94
N ASP A 308 -13.08 -33.31 1.92
CA ASP A 308 -13.81 -33.47 0.65
C ASP A 308 -13.13 -32.68 -0.49
N TRP A 309 -13.45 -33.05 -1.73
CA TRP A 309 -12.94 -32.44 -2.95
C TRP A 309 -14.00 -32.49 -4.05
N PHE A 310 -14.51 -31.33 -4.47
CA PHE A 310 -15.58 -31.28 -5.46
C PHE A 310 -15.47 -30.07 -6.40
N THR A 311 -16.38 -30.02 -7.37
CA THR A 311 -16.48 -28.93 -8.36
C THR A 311 -17.86 -28.33 -8.31
N LEU A 312 -17.92 -27.00 -8.33
CA LEU A 312 -19.17 -26.24 -8.42
C LEU A 312 -18.93 -25.05 -9.36
N ASP A 313 -19.71 -24.97 -10.43
CA ASP A 313 -19.67 -23.86 -11.41
C ASP A 313 -18.25 -23.59 -11.93
N ASP A 314 -17.62 -24.64 -12.49
CA ASP A 314 -16.22 -24.68 -12.94
C ASP A 314 -15.15 -24.48 -11.87
N HIS A 315 -15.49 -24.07 -10.65
CA HIS A 315 -14.54 -23.84 -9.57
C HIS A 315 -14.26 -25.13 -8.79
N ARG A 316 -13.01 -25.29 -8.34
CA ARG A 316 -12.61 -26.42 -7.47
C ARG A 316 -12.73 -26.03 -6.01
N PHE A 317 -13.20 -26.96 -5.19
CA PHE A 317 -13.32 -26.78 -3.75
C PHE A 317 -12.56 -27.89 -3.01
N LEU A 318 -11.71 -27.47 -2.07
CA LEU A 318 -11.08 -28.34 -1.07
C LEU A 318 -11.72 -28.07 0.28
N VAL A 319 -12.30 -29.09 0.89
CA VAL A 319 -12.83 -29.02 2.24
C VAL A 319 -11.83 -29.66 3.19
N MET A 320 -11.49 -28.96 4.26
CA MET A 320 -10.51 -29.39 5.24
C MET A 320 -10.94 -29.04 6.67
N ASP A 321 -10.21 -29.55 7.64
CA ASP A 321 -10.42 -29.22 9.05
C ASP A 321 -10.37 -27.73 9.34
N PHE A 322 -11.29 -27.29 10.20
CA PHE A 322 -11.10 -26.04 10.92
C PHE A 322 -10.10 -26.26 12.05
N LEU A 323 -8.96 -25.56 12.00
CA LEU A 323 -8.00 -25.57 13.09
C LEU A 323 -8.41 -24.54 14.15
N GLU A 324 -8.65 -25.00 15.38
CA GLU A 324 -8.84 -24.11 16.52
C GLU A 324 -7.53 -23.40 16.90
N GLY A 325 -7.67 -22.23 17.51
CA GLY A 325 -6.54 -21.41 17.92
C GLY A 325 -6.45 -20.12 17.13
N ARG A 326 -5.24 -19.54 17.11
CA ARG A 326 -5.00 -18.24 16.50
C ARG A 326 -3.66 -18.22 15.78
N THR A 327 -3.56 -17.43 14.71
CA THR A 327 -2.29 -17.28 13.98
C THR A 327 -1.22 -16.67 14.90
N LEU A 328 0.02 -17.11 14.78
CA LEU A 328 1.16 -16.64 15.58
C LEU A 328 1.30 -15.11 15.52
N ASN A 329 1.07 -14.49 14.35
CA ASN A 329 1.12 -13.03 14.19
C ASN A 329 0.16 -12.29 15.14
N SER A 330 -0.99 -12.87 15.50
CA SER A 330 -1.98 -12.20 16.35
C SER A 330 -1.52 -12.03 17.81
N PHE A 331 -0.56 -12.86 18.26
CA PHE A 331 0.00 -12.75 19.61
C PHE A 331 0.94 -11.55 19.75
N PHE A 332 1.44 -11.00 18.64
CA PHE A 332 2.32 -9.83 18.69
C PHE A 332 1.60 -8.60 19.27
N ALA A 333 0.42 -8.25 18.74
CA ALA A 333 -0.32 -7.08 19.22
C ALA A 333 -0.79 -7.22 20.69
N GLU A 334 -0.99 -8.46 21.16
CA GLU A 334 -1.57 -8.72 22.47
C GLU A 334 -0.55 -9.00 23.57
N ARG A 335 0.56 -9.65 23.24
CA ARG A 335 1.54 -10.15 24.22
C ARG A 335 2.87 -9.44 24.15
N HIS A 336 3.20 -8.79 23.02
CA HIS A 336 4.56 -8.29 22.82
C HIS A 336 4.89 -7.17 23.83
N PRO A 337 5.94 -7.34 24.66
CA PRO A 337 6.21 -6.42 25.78
C PRO A 337 6.60 -5.02 25.31
N LEU A 338 7.21 -4.89 24.11
CA LEU A 338 7.63 -3.58 23.57
C LEU A 338 6.49 -2.69 23.05
N MET A 339 5.22 -3.12 23.18
CA MET A 339 4.07 -2.27 22.79
C MET A 339 3.80 -1.13 23.79
N GLY A 340 4.41 -1.16 24.98
CA GLY A 340 4.40 -0.07 25.96
C GLY A 340 5.72 0.71 26.02
N PRO A 341 5.77 1.84 26.75
CA PRO A 341 6.99 2.65 26.88
C PRO A 341 8.06 2.03 27.78
N ALA A 342 7.66 1.33 28.85
CA ALA A 342 8.55 0.69 29.81
C ALA A 342 8.08 -0.74 30.10
N PRO A 343 8.52 -1.76 29.35
CA PRO A 343 8.18 -3.15 29.62
C PRO A 343 8.76 -3.59 30.95
N ASP A 344 7.96 -4.33 31.72
CA ASP A 344 8.44 -5.01 32.93
C ASP A 344 9.49 -6.07 32.55
N PRO A 345 10.69 -6.09 33.17
CA PRO A 345 11.68 -7.14 32.98
C PRO A 345 11.13 -8.57 33.14
N SER A 346 10.16 -8.77 34.04
CA SER A 346 9.52 -10.09 34.21
C SER A 346 8.71 -10.50 32.98
N ALA A 347 7.96 -9.55 32.40
CA ALA A 347 7.20 -9.76 31.18
C ALA A 347 8.11 -10.01 29.97
N LEU A 348 9.27 -9.35 29.89
CA LEU A 348 10.29 -9.64 28.86
C LEU A 348 10.82 -11.07 28.98
N ALA A 349 11.15 -11.52 30.20
CA ALA A 349 11.63 -12.87 30.43
C ALA A 349 10.56 -13.93 30.12
N ASP A 350 9.31 -13.70 30.53
CA ASP A 350 8.17 -14.59 30.26
C ASP A 350 7.87 -14.69 28.77
N TYR A 351 7.87 -13.56 28.06
CA TYR A 351 7.73 -13.53 26.60
C TYR A 351 8.88 -14.27 25.92
N THR A 352 10.12 -14.09 26.39
CA THR A 352 11.29 -14.76 25.82
C THR A 352 11.19 -16.28 25.92
N ARG A 353 10.83 -16.81 27.10
CA ARG A 353 10.62 -18.27 27.26
C ARG A 353 9.53 -18.79 26.34
N TRP A 354 8.43 -18.05 26.22
CA TRP A 354 7.33 -18.41 25.34
C TRP A 354 7.75 -18.41 23.86
N ALA A 355 8.40 -17.34 23.39
CA ALA A 355 8.85 -17.21 22.00
C ALA A 355 9.84 -18.32 21.60
N LEU A 356 10.79 -18.65 22.49
CA LEU A 356 11.72 -19.77 22.28
C LEU A 356 10.97 -21.13 22.21
N GLY A 357 9.98 -21.34 23.09
CA GLY A 357 9.14 -22.54 23.05
C GLY A 357 8.32 -22.67 21.77
N ILE A 358 7.73 -21.57 21.30
CA ILE A 358 7.00 -21.54 20.03
C ILE A 358 7.93 -21.81 18.85
N HIS A 359 9.13 -21.22 18.82
CA HIS A 359 10.10 -21.48 17.76
C HIS A 359 10.47 -22.97 17.69
N ALA A 360 10.76 -23.60 18.83
CA ALA A 360 11.05 -25.02 18.91
C ALA A 360 9.87 -25.89 18.42
N ALA A 361 8.64 -25.55 18.81
CA ALA A 361 7.45 -26.27 18.33
C ALA A 361 7.27 -26.16 16.81
N VAL A 362 7.56 -24.99 16.22
CA VAL A 362 7.52 -24.80 14.76
C VAL A 362 8.62 -25.62 14.07
N GLU A 363 9.83 -25.64 14.63
CA GLU A 363 10.94 -26.44 14.11
C GLU A 363 10.61 -27.94 14.09
N ASP A 364 10.02 -28.47 15.16
CA ASP A 364 9.58 -29.87 15.24
C ASP A 364 8.50 -30.22 14.19
N VAL A 365 7.56 -29.31 13.98
CA VAL A 365 6.52 -29.46 12.96
C VAL A 365 7.12 -29.44 11.55
N VAL A 366 8.00 -28.50 11.25
CA VAL A 366 8.69 -28.42 9.94
C VAL A 366 9.54 -29.68 9.70
N ALA A 367 10.27 -30.15 10.71
CA ALA A 367 11.02 -31.40 10.61
C ALA A 367 10.11 -32.60 10.33
N THR A 368 8.90 -32.62 10.88
CA THR A 368 7.89 -33.67 10.61
C THR A 368 7.40 -33.62 9.17
N VAL A 369 7.16 -32.42 8.63
CA VAL A 369 6.80 -32.22 7.22
C VAL A 369 7.93 -32.67 6.28
N HIS A 370 9.18 -32.29 6.59
CA HIS A 370 10.36 -32.68 5.80
C HIS A 370 10.59 -34.19 5.77
N ARG A 371 10.33 -34.92 6.88
CA ARG A 371 10.41 -36.39 6.92
C ARG A 371 9.44 -37.09 5.95
N ARG A 372 8.39 -36.40 5.50
CA ARG A 372 7.45 -36.89 4.47
C ARG A 372 7.84 -36.48 3.04
N GLY A 373 9.02 -35.89 2.85
CA GLY A 373 9.49 -35.44 1.55
C GLY A 373 8.76 -34.20 1.02
N VAL A 374 8.10 -33.45 1.91
CA VAL A 374 7.36 -32.23 1.57
C VAL A 374 8.17 -31.02 2.03
N VAL A 375 8.33 -30.04 1.14
CA VAL A 375 8.87 -28.71 1.44
C VAL A 375 7.68 -27.78 1.60
N PHE A 376 7.62 -27.00 2.67
CA PHE A 376 6.48 -26.14 2.96
C PHE A 376 6.47 -24.87 2.10
N ASN A 377 7.65 -24.27 1.87
CA ASN A 377 7.90 -23.14 0.96
C ASN A 377 7.18 -21.82 1.28
N ASP A 378 6.33 -21.71 2.30
CA ASP A 378 5.68 -20.44 2.68
C ASP A 378 5.58 -20.26 4.21
N LEU A 379 6.67 -20.60 4.92
CA LEU A 379 6.72 -20.49 6.37
C LEU A 379 6.81 -19.02 6.82
N HIS A 380 5.77 -18.54 7.50
CA HIS A 380 5.74 -17.24 8.14
C HIS A 380 4.66 -17.18 9.23
N MET A 381 4.68 -16.13 10.06
CA MET A 381 3.81 -16.00 11.25
C MET A 381 2.30 -16.10 10.98
N PHE A 382 1.82 -15.72 9.79
CA PHE A 382 0.40 -15.88 9.44
C PHE A 382 0.00 -17.32 9.07
N ASN A 383 0.95 -18.20 8.68
CA ASN A 383 0.71 -19.60 8.30
C ASN A 383 0.97 -20.58 9.46
N ILE A 384 1.20 -20.07 10.67
CA ILE A 384 1.41 -20.86 11.88
C ILE A 384 0.22 -20.63 12.81
N MET A 385 -0.56 -21.69 13.06
CA MET A 385 -1.66 -21.69 14.03
C MET A 385 -1.15 -22.16 15.38
N VAL A 386 -1.30 -21.33 16.42
CA VAL A 386 -1.02 -21.69 17.82
C VAL A 386 -2.30 -22.22 18.44
N ALA A 387 -2.22 -23.37 19.10
CA ALA A 387 -3.36 -23.99 19.78
C ALA A 387 -3.95 -23.05 20.87
N PRO A 388 -5.25 -23.16 21.21
CA PRO A 388 -5.87 -22.31 22.23
C PRO A 388 -5.19 -22.34 23.61
N ASP A 389 -4.62 -23.49 23.98
CA ASP A 389 -3.86 -23.70 25.22
C ASP A 389 -2.36 -23.44 25.07
N GLU A 390 -1.94 -22.97 23.88
CA GLU A 390 -0.55 -22.70 23.50
C GLU A 390 0.39 -23.91 23.62
N SER A 391 -0.16 -25.13 23.69
CA SER A 391 0.61 -26.37 23.88
C SER A 391 1.38 -26.82 22.63
N GLY A 392 1.04 -26.29 21.47
CA GLY A 392 1.67 -26.66 20.20
C GLY A 392 1.20 -25.78 19.03
N VAL A 393 1.72 -26.11 17.85
CA VAL A 393 1.45 -25.39 16.62
C VAL A 393 1.07 -26.34 15.48
N LYS A 394 0.34 -25.80 14.50
CA LYS A 394 0.02 -26.47 13.23
C LYS A 394 0.28 -25.50 12.08
N LEU A 395 0.64 -26.03 10.91
CA LEU A 395 0.82 -25.22 9.71
C LEU A 395 -0.49 -25.11 8.93
N LEU A 396 -0.67 -23.96 8.28
CA LEU A 396 -1.79 -23.62 7.41
C LEU A 396 -1.29 -23.36 5.99
N ASP A 397 -2.17 -23.48 4.99
CA ASP A 397 -1.93 -23.03 3.63
C ASP A 397 -0.74 -23.70 2.90
N PHE A 398 -0.94 -24.95 2.46
CA PHE A 398 0.09 -25.74 1.75
C PHE A 398 0.10 -25.49 0.23
N GLU A 399 -0.47 -24.38 -0.25
CA GLU A 399 -0.58 -24.10 -1.70
C GLU A 399 0.78 -23.85 -2.39
N ALA A 400 1.81 -23.51 -1.62
CA ALA A 400 3.19 -23.35 -2.08
C ALA A 400 4.03 -24.63 -1.90
N ALA A 401 3.47 -25.66 -1.27
CA ALA A 401 4.19 -26.88 -0.95
C ALA A 401 4.65 -27.60 -2.22
N ALA A 402 5.86 -28.18 -2.15
CA ALA A 402 6.47 -28.90 -3.25
C ALA A 402 7.08 -30.23 -2.76
N GLU A 403 7.29 -31.16 -3.68
CA GLU A 403 8.05 -32.36 -3.37
C GLU A 403 9.54 -32.03 -3.28
N ALA A 404 10.22 -32.58 -2.27
CA ALA A 404 11.64 -32.30 -2.03
C ALA A 404 12.55 -32.64 -3.23
N GLY A 405 12.18 -33.64 -4.03
CA GLY A 405 12.92 -34.06 -5.22
C GLY A 405 12.86 -33.08 -6.40
N GLU A 406 11.93 -32.13 -6.41
CA GLU A 406 11.76 -31.18 -7.51
C GLU A 406 12.71 -29.97 -7.42
N ALA A 407 13.39 -29.80 -6.28
CA ALA A 407 14.34 -28.70 -6.01
C ALA A 407 13.82 -27.31 -6.43
N GLN A 408 12.52 -27.08 -6.28
CA GLN A 408 11.88 -25.84 -6.74
C GLN A 408 12.29 -24.65 -5.88
N ARG A 409 12.30 -23.47 -6.52
CA ARG A 409 12.39 -22.18 -5.85
C ARG A 409 11.05 -21.82 -5.23
N GLN A 410 11.09 -20.90 -4.27
CA GLN A 410 9.89 -20.31 -3.69
C GLN A 410 9.09 -19.54 -4.76
N THR A 411 7.83 -19.92 -4.96
CA THR A 411 6.94 -19.33 -5.99
C THR A 411 5.91 -18.36 -5.42
N LEU A 412 5.62 -18.50 -4.12
CA LEU A 412 4.77 -17.66 -3.29
C LEU A 412 5.46 -17.51 -1.95
N ALA A 413 5.53 -16.29 -1.44
CA ALA A 413 6.29 -16.00 -0.25
C ALA A 413 5.84 -14.70 0.40
N HIS A 414 5.69 -14.71 1.72
CA HIS A 414 5.59 -13.47 2.48
C HIS A 414 6.91 -12.67 2.39
N PRO A 415 6.88 -11.36 2.09
CA PRO A 415 8.08 -10.55 1.87
C PRO A 415 9.18 -10.70 2.93
N GLY A 416 8.82 -10.71 4.21
CA GLY A 416 9.78 -10.89 5.31
C GLY A 416 10.38 -12.29 5.48
N PHE A 417 10.07 -13.24 4.60
CA PHE A 417 10.54 -14.63 4.66
C PHE A 417 10.99 -15.15 3.28
N ILE A 418 11.14 -14.27 2.27
CA ILE A 418 11.59 -14.66 0.93
C ILE A 418 13.02 -15.17 0.98
N ALA A 419 13.22 -16.44 0.62
CA ALA A 419 14.53 -17.04 0.54
C ALA A 419 15.33 -16.54 -0.69
N PRO A 420 16.65 -16.34 -0.56
CA PRO A 420 17.54 -16.08 -1.69
C PRO A 420 17.43 -17.13 -2.80
N ALA A 421 17.67 -16.73 -4.04
CA ALA A 421 17.49 -17.60 -5.23
C ALA A 421 18.42 -18.83 -5.28
N ASP A 422 19.46 -18.87 -4.46
CA ASP A 422 20.39 -20.00 -4.25
C ASP A 422 19.92 -20.97 -3.16
N ARG A 423 18.76 -20.74 -2.54
CA ARG A 423 18.09 -21.66 -1.62
C ARG A 423 16.94 -22.37 -2.35
N THR A 424 16.92 -23.69 -2.27
CA THR A 424 15.93 -24.55 -2.94
C THR A 424 15.57 -25.72 -2.04
N GLY A 425 14.37 -26.28 -2.20
CA GLY A 425 13.92 -27.39 -1.37
C GLY A 425 13.91 -27.04 0.13
N PHE A 426 14.35 -27.96 0.99
CA PHE A 426 14.34 -27.76 2.45
C PHE A 426 15.12 -26.53 2.95
N GLU A 427 16.10 -26.05 2.17
CA GLU A 427 16.86 -24.84 2.53
C GLU A 427 15.98 -23.57 2.53
N VAL A 428 14.87 -23.57 1.81
CA VAL A 428 13.87 -22.47 1.84
C VAL A 428 13.21 -22.41 3.22
N ASP A 429 12.74 -23.55 3.74
CA ASP A 429 12.11 -23.61 5.06
C ASP A 429 13.11 -23.33 6.19
N ARG A 430 14.37 -23.77 6.04
CA ARG A 430 15.45 -23.44 6.99
C ARG A 430 15.74 -21.94 7.04
N TYR A 431 15.77 -21.29 5.87
CA TYR A 431 15.89 -19.83 5.81
C TYR A 431 14.73 -19.13 6.51
N ALA A 432 13.50 -19.61 6.29
CA ALA A 432 12.33 -19.05 6.93
C ALA A 432 12.30 -19.27 8.45
N LEU A 433 12.76 -20.44 8.94
CA LEU A 433 12.96 -20.70 10.38
C LEU A 433 13.98 -19.74 11.00
N ALA A 434 15.08 -19.44 10.29
CA ALA A 434 16.07 -18.46 10.73
C ALA A 434 15.48 -17.03 10.77
N CYS A 435 14.67 -16.65 9.77
CA CYS A 435 13.93 -15.39 9.82
C CYS A 435 12.95 -15.34 11.01
N LEU A 436 12.29 -16.47 11.31
CA LEU A 436 11.35 -16.57 12.44
C LEU A 436 12.04 -16.32 13.79
N ARG A 437 13.30 -16.74 13.95
CA ARG A 437 14.11 -16.45 15.15
C ARG A 437 14.19 -14.96 15.45
N LEU A 438 14.31 -14.12 14.43
CA LEU A 438 14.30 -12.66 14.58
C LEU A 438 12.88 -12.11 14.69
N ALA A 439 11.97 -12.56 13.82
CA ALA A 439 10.63 -12.01 13.70
C ALA A 439 9.77 -12.13 14.97
N LEU A 440 10.01 -13.17 15.79
CA LEU A 440 9.34 -13.36 17.07
C LEU A 440 9.61 -12.25 18.09
N PHE A 441 10.76 -11.58 18.00
CA PHE A 441 11.18 -10.51 18.92
C PHE A 441 11.16 -9.13 18.26
N LEU A 442 11.43 -9.08 16.96
CA LEU A 442 11.47 -7.86 16.18
C LEU A 442 10.97 -8.17 14.75
N PRO A 443 9.66 -8.02 14.46
CA PRO A 443 9.05 -8.41 13.19
C PRO A 443 9.35 -7.41 12.05
N MET A 444 10.64 -7.16 11.82
CA MET A 444 11.19 -6.27 10.81
C MET A 444 11.96 -7.03 9.72
N THR A 445 11.73 -8.35 9.60
CA THR A 445 12.43 -9.20 8.63
C THR A 445 12.10 -8.86 7.18
N THR A 446 11.05 -8.07 6.91
CA THR A 446 10.79 -7.49 5.58
C THR A 446 11.97 -6.66 5.07
N LEU A 447 12.80 -6.07 5.94
CA LEU A 447 13.99 -5.31 5.54
C LEU A 447 15.07 -6.20 4.87
N LEU A 448 15.05 -7.51 5.12
CA LEU A 448 16.04 -8.46 4.59
C LEU A 448 15.95 -8.60 3.06
N VAL A 449 14.81 -8.24 2.45
CA VAL A 449 14.67 -8.23 0.98
C VAL A 449 15.49 -7.11 0.32
N ILE A 450 15.79 -6.04 1.07
CA ILE A 450 16.62 -4.93 0.60
C ILE A 450 18.08 -5.30 0.81
N ASP A 451 18.41 -5.71 2.03
CA ASP A 451 19.75 -6.07 2.46
C ASP A 451 19.74 -7.10 3.60
N ARG A 452 20.31 -8.27 3.34
CA ARG A 452 20.38 -9.38 4.30
C ARG A 452 21.40 -9.14 5.41
N ASP A 453 22.36 -8.24 5.20
CA ASP A 453 23.33 -7.89 6.25
C ASP A 453 22.63 -7.22 7.46
N LYS A 454 21.43 -6.66 7.24
CA LYS A 454 20.56 -6.13 8.30
C LYS A 454 20.23 -7.15 9.39
N ALA A 455 20.28 -8.46 9.09
CA ALA A 455 20.02 -9.51 10.07
C ALA A 455 20.93 -9.42 11.30
N ALA A 456 22.22 -9.07 11.11
CA ALA A 456 23.16 -8.91 12.22
C ALA A 456 22.76 -7.76 13.14
N HIS A 457 22.39 -6.61 12.56
CA HIS A 457 21.90 -5.47 13.34
C HIS A 457 20.58 -5.76 14.04
N LEU A 458 19.64 -6.48 13.41
CA LEU A 458 18.39 -6.89 14.08
C LEU A 458 18.68 -7.84 15.24
N ALA A 459 19.64 -8.77 15.10
CA ALA A 459 20.07 -9.64 16.18
C ALA A 459 20.68 -8.86 17.35
N GLU A 460 21.50 -7.83 17.08
CA GLU A 460 22.04 -6.93 18.11
C GLU A 460 20.92 -6.21 18.88
N VAL A 461 19.91 -5.69 18.17
CA VAL A 461 18.74 -5.06 18.79
C VAL A 461 17.95 -6.05 19.64
N VAL A 462 17.73 -7.28 19.14
CA VAL A 462 17.02 -8.33 19.91
C VAL A 462 17.79 -8.70 21.16
N ALA A 463 19.12 -8.87 21.08
CA ALA A 463 19.95 -9.17 22.24
C ALA A 463 19.91 -8.06 23.30
N HIS A 464 19.79 -6.80 22.87
CA HIS A 464 19.68 -5.66 23.78
C HIS A 464 18.30 -5.60 24.48
N GLU A 465 17.21 -5.70 23.72
CA GLU A 465 15.85 -5.58 24.27
C GLU A 465 15.38 -6.86 25.00
N PHE A 466 15.93 -8.02 24.64
CA PHE A 466 15.60 -9.34 25.20
C PHE A 466 16.87 -10.08 25.65
N PRO A 467 17.47 -9.69 26.79
CA PRO A 467 18.74 -10.27 27.27
C PRO A 467 18.65 -11.76 27.64
N GLY A 468 17.44 -12.32 27.74
CA GLY A 468 17.21 -13.75 27.95
C GLY A 468 17.34 -14.62 26.70
N VAL A 469 17.49 -14.03 25.50
CA VAL A 469 17.66 -14.77 24.24
C VAL A 469 19.10 -15.28 24.15
N PRO A 470 19.32 -16.59 23.93
CA PRO A 470 20.67 -17.12 23.81
C PRO A 470 21.43 -16.54 22.60
N ALA A 471 22.72 -16.24 22.76
CA ALA A 471 23.52 -15.62 21.71
C ALA A 471 23.67 -16.54 20.49
N GLU A 472 23.79 -17.85 20.71
CA GLU A 472 23.87 -18.88 19.67
C GLU A 472 22.60 -18.96 18.82
N PHE A 473 21.42 -18.72 19.41
CA PHE A 473 20.14 -18.71 18.70
C PHE A 473 20.10 -17.59 17.66
N LEU A 474 20.62 -16.42 18.02
CA LEU A 474 20.72 -15.27 17.12
C LEU A 474 21.86 -15.43 16.10
N ALA A 475 23.01 -15.94 16.52
CA ALA A 475 24.14 -16.19 15.63
C ALA A 475 23.78 -17.16 14.50
N GLU A 476 23.09 -18.26 14.82
CA GLU A 476 22.62 -19.22 13.81
C GLU A 476 21.63 -18.57 12.82
N ALA A 477 20.74 -17.71 13.31
CA ALA A 477 19.82 -16.97 12.45
C ALA A 477 20.58 -16.10 11.44
N VAL A 478 21.56 -15.32 11.92
CA VAL A 478 22.40 -14.45 11.09
C VAL A 478 23.18 -15.25 10.06
N ASP A 479 23.83 -16.34 10.47
CA ASP A 479 24.63 -17.20 9.58
C ASP A 479 23.79 -17.80 8.45
N VAL A 480 22.59 -18.30 8.74
CA VAL A 480 21.69 -18.87 7.73
C VAL A 480 21.17 -17.79 6.77
N ILE A 481 20.78 -16.62 7.29
CA ILE A 481 20.18 -15.54 6.49
C ILE A 481 21.22 -14.93 5.54
N GLN A 482 22.43 -14.64 6.04
CA GLN A 482 23.51 -14.08 5.22
C GLN A 482 24.08 -15.13 4.25
N GLY A 483 24.16 -16.39 4.70
CA GLY A 483 24.69 -17.53 3.94
C GLY A 483 26.22 -17.63 3.98
N THR A 484 26.74 -18.83 3.75
CA THR A 484 28.19 -19.10 3.70
C THR A 484 28.80 -18.67 2.35
N PRO A 485 29.98 -18.02 2.30
CA PRO A 485 30.61 -17.68 1.03
C PRO A 485 31.05 -18.93 0.26
N GLY A 486 30.64 -19.08 -1.02
CA GLY A 486 31.36 -19.95 -1.95
C GLY A 486 30.56 -20.89 -2.87
N THR A 487 29.23 -20.91 -2.86
CA THR A 487 28.48 -21.76 -3.82
C THR A 487 28.27 -21.03 -5.15
N PRO A 488 28.80 -21.51 -6.29
CA PRO A 488 28.63 -20.84 -7.58
C PRO A 488 27.18 -20.94 -8.05
N ALA A 489 26.62 -19.83 -8.53
CA ALA A 489 25.36 -19.84 -9.28
C ALA A 489 25.56 -20.57 -10.62
N ALA A 490 24.73 -21.59 -10.90
CA ALA A 490 24.64 -22.31 -12.17
C ALA A 490 23.46 -21.77 -13.03
N PRO A 491 23.42 -22.02 -14.36
CA PRO A 491 23.42 -20.93 -15.33
C PRO A 491 22.05 -20.43 -15.85
N ALA A 492 22.08 -19.13 -16.18
CA ALA A 492 21.36 -18.33 -17.19
C ALA A 492 19.97 -18.76 -17.71
N GLY A 493 18.96 -17.97 -17.37
CA GLY A 493 17.63 -18.01 -18.02
C GLY A 493 16.61 -16.98 -17.51
N ALA A 494 16.87 -16.28 -16.41
CA ALA A 494 16.05 -15.18 -15.92
C ALA A 494 16.91 -13.91 -15.80
N PRO A 495 16.37 -12.70 -16.04
CA PRO A 495 17.11 -11.45 -15.82
C PRO A 495 17.30 -11.28 -14.31
N VAL A 496 18.42 -11.79 -13.82
CA VAL A 496 18.86 -11.66 -12.43
C VAL A 496 20.08 -10.74 -12.45
N THR A 497 19.87 -9.45 -12.18
CA THR A 497 20.97 -8.53 -11.85
C THR A 497 21.40 -8.74 -10.39
N SER A 498 21.83 -9.96 -10.05
CA SER A 498 22.49 -10.24 -8.78
C SER A 498 24.00 -10.20 -9.00
N ALA A 499 24.60 -9.01 -8.89
CA ALA A 499 26.01 -8.95 -8.59
C ALA A 499 26.22 -9.53 -7.17
N PRO A 500 27.21 -10.41 -6.94
CA PRO A 500 27.43 -10.99 -5.63
C PRO A 500 27.78 -9.89 -4.62
N ALA A 501 27.04 -9.85 -3.50
CA ALA A 501 27.37 -8.98 -2.38
C ALA A 501 28.75 -9.41 -1.86
N LYS A 502 29.77 -8.57 -2.06
CA LYS A 502 31.06 -8.75 -1.39
C LYS A 502 30.83 -8.50 0.10
N ARG A 503 30.92 -9.58 0.88
CA ARG A 503 30.88 -9.57 2.34
C ARG A 503 31.84 -8.51 2.89
N ARG A 504 31.36 -7.67 3.81
CA ARG A 504 32.21 -6.76 4.60
C ARG A 504 33.06 -7.62 5.54
N THR A 505 34.36 -7.72 5.28
CA THR A 505 35.30 -8.43 6.17
C THR A 505 35.92 -7.43 7.15
N GLY A 506 35.27 -7.21 8.29
CA GLY A 506 35.77 -6.38 9.40
C GLY A 506 34.65 -5.97 10.37
N PRO A 507 34.96 -5.53 11.61
CA PRO A 507 33.98 -5.06 12.61
C PRO A 507 33.53 -3.62 12.28
N THR A 508 32.96 -3.42 11.09
CA THR A 508 32.41 -2.11 10.70
C THR A 508 30.91 -2.11 11.02
N PRO A 509 30.38 -1.09 11.71
CA PRO A 509 28.95 -1.02 12.02
C PRO A 509 28.11 -1.08 10.75
N TYR A 510 26.93 -1.70 10.85
CA TYR A 510 25.99 -1.82 9.74
C TYR A 510 25.55 -0.45 9.23
N LEU A 511 25.20 0.44 10.16
CA LEU A 511 24.70 1.78 9.89
C LEU A 511 25.80 2.74 9.41
N PRO A 512 25.53 3.57 8.39
CA PRO A 512 26.45 4.64 7.98
C PRO A 512 26.64 5.75 9.01
N ALA A 513 25.58 6.08 9.76
CA ALA A 513 25.55 7.08 10.81
C ALA A 513 24.43 6.72 11.80
N GLU A 514 24.62 7.06 13.08
CA GLU A 514 23.57 6.92 14.09
C GLU A 514 22.57 8.07 13.99
N PRO A 515 21.24 7.86 14.09
CA PRO A 515 20.26 8.94 14.00
C PRO A 515 20.51 10.11 14.96
N ALA A 516 21.01 9.82 16.17
CA ALA A 516 21.34 10.81 17.19
C ALA A 516 22.63 11.61 16.91
N ASP A 517 23.49 11.17 16.00
CA ASP A 517 24.77 11.82 15.69
C ASP A 517 24.56 13.03 14.75
N TRP A 518 23.96 14.09 15.27
CA TRP A 518 23.67 15.32 14.52
C TRP A 518 24.85 16.31 14.60
N PRO A 519 25.32 16.92 13.50
CA PRO A 519 24.71 16.97 12.16
C PRO A 519 25.18 15.87 11.19
N HIS A 520 26.00 14.91 11.60
CA HIS A 520 26.52 13.88 10.68
C HIS A 520 25.40 13.03 10.05
N SER A 521 24.40 12.65 10.85
CA SER A 521 23.20 11.92 10.40
C SER A 521 22.37 12.74 9.41
N ARG A 522 22.27 14.06 9.60
CA ARG A 522 21.66 14.99 8.63
C ARG A 522 22.35 14.89 7.28
N ASP A 523 23.66 15.11 7.26
CA ASP A 523 24.45 15.18 6.03
C ASP A 523 24.40 13.83 5.30
N SER A 524 24.48 12.72 6.05
CA SER A 524 24.33 11.37 5.51
C SER A 524 22.96 11.14 4.87
N MET A 525 21.85 11.55 5.51
CA MET A 525 20.51 11.43 4.93
C MET A 525 20.33 12.30 3.68
N VAL A 526 20.85 13.53 3.70
CA VAL A 526 20.81 14.46 2.57
C VAL A 526 21.52 13.87 1.36
N ASP A 527 22.75 13.38 1.54
CA ASP A 527 23.50 12.74 0.48
C ASP A 527 22.77 11.51 -0.08
N GLY A 528 22.15 10.71 0.78
CA GLY A 528 21.33 9.56 0.37
C GLY A 528 20.09 9.96 -0.46
N ILE A 529 19.41 11.05 -0.08
CA ILE A 529 18.29 11.62 -0.84
C ILE A 529 18.76 12.11 -2.21
N LEU A 530 19.82 12.92 -2.26
CA LEU A 530 20.33 13.49 -3.51
C LEU A 530 20.87 12.41 -4.45
N ALA A 531 21.53 11.37 -3.92
CA ALA A 531 22.00 10.21 -4.70
C ALA A 531 20.86 9.35 -5.28
N SER A 532 19.62 9.58 -4.87
CA SER A 532 18.43 8.90 -5.42
C SER A 532 17.65 9.73 -6.44
N ALA A 533 18.01 11.01 -6.62
CA ALA A 533 17.31 11.91 -7.53
C ALA A 533 17.40 11.43 -9.00
N THR A 534 16.30 11.61 -9.73
CA THR A 534 16.14 11.21 -11.14
C THR A 534 15.63 12.41 -11.97
N PRO A 535 16.44 13.47 -12.15
CA PRO A 535 16.01 14.71 -12.81
C PRO A 535 15.57 14.52 -14.28
N GLU A 536 15.98 13.41 -14.91
CA GLU A 536 15.58 13.01 -16.26
C GLU A 536 14.13 12.54 -16.37
N ARG A 537 13.50 12.17 -15.26
CA ARG A 537 12.09 11.71 -15.24
C ARG A 537 11.12 12.88 -15.24
N THR A 538 9.91 12.62 -15.72
CA THR A 538 8.81 13.61 -15.74
C THR A 538 7.71 13.28 -14.74
N ASP A 539 7.59 12.03 -14.32
CA ASP A 539 6.57 11.55 -13.38
C ASP A 539 6.95 11.77 -11.92
N ARG A 540 8.24 11.69 -11.58
CA ARG A 540 8.78 11.94 -10.23
C ARG A 540 10.24 12.39 -10.28
N LEU A 541 10.68 13.15 -9.27
CA LEU A 541 12.10 13.50 -9.09
C LEU A 541 12.80 12.55 -8.12
N PHE A 542 12.21 12.35 -6.95
CA PHE A 542 12.75 11.49 -5.89
C PHE A 542 11.88 10.23 -5.75
N PRO A 543 12.47 9.06 -5.49
CA PRO A 543 11.69 7.85 -5.29
C PRO A 543 11.02 7.81 -3.91
N GLY A 544 9.69 7.76 -3.89
CA GLY A 544 8.87 7.64 -2.67
C GLY A 544 7.95 6.42 -2.63
N ASP A 545 6.82 6.58 -1.94
CA ASP A 545 5.69 5.67 -1.84
C ASP A 545 4.98 5.40 -3.18
N ILE A 546 4.26 4.28 -3.28
CA ILE A 546 3.49 3.94 -4.51
C ILE A 546 2.42 4.98 -4.86
N ALA A 547 1.97 5.81 -3.91
CA ALA A 547 1.04 6.91 -4.14
C ALA A 547 1.56 7.95 -5.15
N GLN A 548 2.88 8.06 -5.33
CA GLN A 548 3.50 9.01 -6.26
C GLN A 548 3.17 8.70 -7.74
N PHE A 549 2.76 7.47 -8.07
CA PHE A 549 2.50 7.03 -9.45
C PHE A 549 1.08 7.36 -9.94
N THR A 550 0.36 8.20 -9.20
CA THR A 550 -0.90 8.81 -9.64
C THR A 550 -0.63 10.10 -10.43
N ASP A 551 -1.62 10.60 -11.17
CA ASP A 551 -1.48 11.85 -11.94
C ASP A 551 -1.07 13.01 -11.02
N GLY A 552 0.12 13.59 -11.25
CA GLY A 552 0.69 14.65 -10.40
C GLY A 552 1.23 14.19 -9.03
N GLY A 553 1.17 12.89 -8.72
CA GLY A 553 1.57 12.34 -7.42
C GLY A 553 3.05 12.56 -7.07
N GLY A 554 3.93 12.68 -8.06
CA GLY A 554 5.36 13.00 -7.87
C GLY A 554 5.66 14.47 -7.53
N LEU A 555 4.65 15.36 -7.47
CA LEU A 555 4.83 16.79 -7.21
C LEU A 555 4.62 17.17 -5.73
N GLY A 556 3.62 16.56 -5.07
CA GLY A 556 3.07 17.00 -3.79
C GLY A 556 4.02 16.90 -2.58
N ILE A 557 3.54 17.36 -1.42
CA ILE A 557 4.31 17.40 -0.17
C ILE A 557 4.48 16.02 0.47
N ALA A 558 3.45 15.18 0.47
CA ALA A 558 3.52 13.89 1.16
C ALA A 558 4.50 12.92 0.47
N TYR A 559 4.35 12.73 -0.84
CA TYR A 559 4.99 11.65 -1.58
C TYR A 559 5.90 12.12 -2.73
N GLY A 560 5.99 13.45 -2.95
CA GLY A 560 6.61 14.03 -4.14
C GLY A 560 7.75 15.01 -3.83
N ALA A 561 8.19 15.68 -4.89
CA ALA A 561 9.36 16.56 -4.86
C ALA A 561 9.23 17.73 -3.88
N ALA A 562 8.05 18.35 -3.77
CA ALA A 562 7.86 19.50 -2.89
C ALA A 562 8.15 19.15 -1.42
N GLY A 563 7.78 17.95 -0.96
CA GLY A 563 8.03 17.52 0.42
C GLY A 563 9.50 17.32 0.73
N VAL A 564 10.23 16.72 -0.20
CA VAL A 564 11.67 16.50 -0.08
C VAL A 564 12.42 17.83 -0.06
N LEU A 565 12.11 18.72 -1.01
CA LEU A 565 12.73 20.06 -1.07
C LEU A 565 12.41 20.89 0.18
N TYR A 566 11.19 20.78 0.72
CA TYR A 566 10.81 21.40 1.99
C TYR A 566 11.69 20.89 3.14
N ALA A 567 11.83 19.57 3.30
CA ALA A 567 12.65 18.99 4.37
C ALA A 567 14.11 19.46 4.28
N LEU A 568 14.71 19.44 3.08
CA LEU A 568 16.09 19.91 2.87
C LEU A 568 16.28 21.38 3.29
N ALA A 569 15.34 22.25 2.88
CA ALA A 569 15.39 23.66 3.21
C ALA A 569 15.25 23.93 4.72
N GLU A 570 14.33 23.23 5.38
CA GLU A 570 14.07 23.43 6.81
C GLU A 570 15.20 22.91 7.70
N THR A 571 15.86 21.80 7.35
CA THR A 571 16.89 21.20 8.21
C THR A 571 18.29 21.77 8.01
N GLY A 572 18.43 22.87 7.26
CA GLY A 572 19.71 23.51 6.99
C GLY A 572 20.63 22.71 6.06
N ALA A 573 20.06 21.85 5.19
CA ALA A 573 20.81 21.10 4.17
C ALA A 573 21.17 21.97 2.94
N GLY A 574 20.68 23.21 2.90
CA GLY A 574 20.82 24.10 1.74
C GLY A 574 19.73 23.89 0.69
N ARG A 575 19.86 24.60 -0.43
CA ARG A 575 18.93 24.53 -1.57
C ARG A 575 19.44 23.58 -2.64
N TYR A 576 18.54 22.79 -3.22
CA TYR A 576 18.85 21.91 -4.35
C TYR A 576 18.28 22.49 -5.65
N GLY A 577 19.06 23.35 -6.30
CA GLY A 577 18.61 24.15 -7.46
C GLY A 577 18.05 23.32 -8.62
N GLU A 578 18.68 22.20 -8.98
CA GLU A 578 18.19 21.32 -10.05
C GLU A 578 16.80 20.72 -9.72
N GLY A 579 16.55 20.39 -8.45
CA GLY A 579 15.25 19.88 -8.02
C GLY A 579 14.16 20.95 -8.00
N GLU A 580 14.53 22.20 -7.65
CA GLU A 580 13.62 23.34 -7.75
C GLU A 580 13.25 23.64 -9.21
N GLU A 581 14.23 23.66 -10.12
CA GLU A 581 14.01 23.82 -11.56
C GLU A 581 13.14 22.71 -12.13
N TRP A 582 13.34 21.47 -11.67
CA TRP A 582 12.48 20.34 -12.02
C TRP A 582 11.03 20.59 -11.61
N LEU A 583 10.79 21.01 -10.36
CA LEU A 583 9.44 21.26 -9.85
C LEU A 583 8.76 22.42 -10.59
N LEU A 584 9.50 23.50 -10.90
CA LEU A 584 9.01 24.61 -11.72
C LEU A 584 8.59 24.15 -13.12
N ARG A 585 9.41 23.30 -13.77
CA ARG A 585 9.12 22.77 -15.10
C ARG A 585 7.89 21.86 -15.12
N GLN A 586 7.76 20.95 -14.15
CA GLN A 586 6.62 20.02 -14.10
C GLN A 586 5.32 20.68 -13.63
N THR A 587 5.36 21.94 -13.20
CA THR A 587 4.18 22.74 -12.82
C THR A 587 3.81 23.79 -13.86
N ALA A 588 4.39 23.73 -15.07
CA ALA A 588 4.20 24.71 -16.13
C ALA A 588 3.83 24.07 -17.50
N PRO A 589 2.59 23.59 -17.70
CA PRO A 589 1.50 23.44 -16.72
C PRO A 589 1.61 22.12 -15.92
N PRO A 590 0.93 22.01 -14.76
CA PRO A 590 0.86 20.74 -14.04
C PRO A 590 0.12 19.66 -14.86
N PRO A 591 0.43 18.36 -14.66
CA PRO A 591 -0.28 17.27 -15.31
C PRO A 591 -1.80 17.34 -15.09
N PRO A 592 -2.64 17.09 -16.12
CA PRO A 592 -4.08 17.00 -15.95
C PRO A 592 -4.45 15.94 -14.89
N GLY A 593 -5.39 16.28 -14.00
CA GLY A 593 -5.80 15.38 -12.92
C GLY A 593 -4.98 15.49 -11.63
N THR A 594 -3.96 16.36 -11.58
CA THR A 594 -3.23 16.65 -10.33
C THR A 594 -4.20 17.11 -9.23
N PRO A 595 -4.15 16.51 -8.02
CA PRO A 595 -5.00 16.92 -6.90
C PRO A 595 -4.81 18.39 -6.50
N LEU A 596 -5.81 18.96 -5.82
CA LEU A 596 -5.79 20.35 -5.37
C LEU A 596 -5.33 20.52 -3.92
N GLY A 597 -5.26 19.44 -3.15
CA GLY A 597 -5.01 19.46 -1.71
C GLY A 597 -3.63 19.96 -1.29
N PHE A 598 -3.40 20.02 0.03
CA PHE A 598 -2.12 20.49 0.56
C PHE A 598 -1.04 19.40 0.51
N TYR A 599 -1.32 18.22 1.06
CA TYR A 599 -0.31 17.16 1.12
C TYR A 599 -0.15 16.38 -0.20
N ASP A 600 -1.22 16.24 -0.98
CA ASP A 600 -1.23 15.48 -2.23
C ASP A 600 -1.32 16.32 -3.51
N GLY A 601 -1.37 17.65 -3.40
CA GLY A 601 -1.79 18.49 -4.51
C GLY A 601 -1.13 19.86 -4.63
N LEU A 602 -1.68 20.65 -5.55
CA LEU A 602 -1.13 21.94 -5.99
C LEU A 602 -1.05 22.99 -4.88
N SER A 603 -1.94 22.96 -3.89
CA SER A 603 -1.94 23.96 -2.81
C SER A 603 -0.67 23.88 -1.96
N GLY A 604 -0.19 22.67 -1.68
CA GLY A 604 1.08 22.49 -0.96
C GLY A 604 2.29 22.81 -1.82
N VAL A 605 2.27 22.43 -3.10
CA VAL A 605 3.33 22.79 -4.05
C VAL A 605 3.49 24.31 -4.12
N ALA A 606 2.39 25.07 -4.16
CA ALA A 606 2.42 26.53 -4.13
C ALA A 606 3.10 27.07 -2.86
N CYS A 607 2.73 26.58 -1.66
CA CYS A 607 3.37 27.02 -0.41
C CYS A 607 4.87 26.69 -0.36
N VAL A 608 5.28 25.52 -0.84
CA VAL A 608 6.70 25.15 -0.88
C VAL A 608 7.46 26.06 -1.86
N LEU A 609 6.89 26.33 -3.03
CA LEU A 609 7.51 27.23 -4.00
C LEU A 609 7.63 28.68 -3.48
N ASP A 610 6.61 29.22 -2.80
CA ASP A 610 6.70 30.53 -2.13
C ASP A 610 7.85 30.54 -1.10
N ARG A 611 7.93 29.48 -0.29
CA ARG A 611 8.97 29.33 0.74
C ARG A 611 10.38 29.15 0.16
N LEU A 612 10.50 28.55 -1.03
CA LEU A 612 11.75 28.45 -1.77
C LEU A 612 12.07 29.72 -2.59
N GLY A 613 11.24 30.76 -2.52
CA GLY A 613 11.48 32.03 -3.18
C GLY A 613 11.05 32.07 -4.66
N HIS A 614 10.04 31.28 -5.03
CA HIS A 614 9.39 31.29 -6.36
C HIS A 614 7.93 31.76 -6.27
N PRO A 615 7.67 32.98 -5.78
CA PRO A 615 6.32 33.44 -5.45
C PRO A 615 5.41 33.59 -6.67
N GLU A 616 5.94 33.98 -7.83
CA GLU A 616 5.14 34.13 -9.05
C GLU A 616 4.51 32.79 -9.46
N ARG A 617 5.32 31.71 -9.43
CA ARG A 617 4.81 30.36 -9.72
C ARG A 617 3.82 29.88 -8.66
N ALA A 618 4.05 30.21 -7.38
CA ALA A 618 3.12 29.87 -6.31
C ALA A 618 1.74 30.51 -6.55
N MET A 619 1.70 31.78 -6.95
CA MET A 619 0.46 32.49 -7.28
C MET A 619 -0.24 31.93 -8.51
N GLU A 620 0.49 31.65 -9.59
CA GLU A 620 -0.09 31.01 -10.79
C GLU A 620 -0.75 29.65 -10.47
N LEU A 621 -0.17 28.87 -9.56
CA LEU A 621 -0.75 27.60 -9.11
C LEU A 621 -1.99 27.83 -8.26
N MET A 622 -1.98 28.82 -7.37
CA MET A 622 -3.13 29.12 -6.51
C MET A 622 -4.32 29.67 -7.32
N GLU A 623 -4.06 30.51 -8.33
CA GLU A 623 -5.08 30.96 -9.29
C GLU A 623 -5.75 29.78 -10.01
N ARG A 624 -4.95 28.77 -10.42
CA ARG A 624 -5.48 27.54 -11.01
C ARG A 624 -6.34 26.75 -10.03
N VAL A 625 -5.91 26.60 -8.77
CA VAL A 625 -6.71 25.94 -7.73
C VAL A 625 -8.05 26.65 -7.54
N LEU A 626 -8.05 27.99 -7.49
CA LEU A 626 -9.25 28.81 -7.31
C LEU A 626 -10.19 28.81 -8.52
N ALA A 627 -9.66 28.54 -9.73
CA ALA A 627 -10.45 28.35 -10.94
C ALA A 627 -11.18 27.00 -11.01
N GLU A 628 -10.78 26.03 -10.18
CA GLU A 628 -11.40 24.70 -10.11
C GLU A 628 -12.54 24.61 -9.07
N LYS A 629 -13.20 23.46 -8.99
CA LYS A 629 -14.30 23.20 -8.02
C LYS A 629 -13.79 22.85 -6.61
N TRP A 630 -12.83 23.61 -6.09
CA TRP A 630 -12.17 23.36 -4.81
C TRP A 630 -13.15 23.33 -3.61
N HIS A 631 -14.24 24.10 -3.67
CA HIS A 631 -15.32 24.09 -2.68
C HIS A 631 -16.02 22.72 -2.50
N ARG A 632 -15.79 21.76 -3.41
CA ARG A 632 -16.35 20.39 -3.33
C ARG A 632 -15.43 19.38 -2.65
N LEU A 633 -14.22 19.79 -2.27
CA LEU A 633 -13.28 18.92 -1.58
C LEU A 633 -13.82 18.52 -0.20
N ALA A 634 -13.33 17.38 0.30
CA ALA A 634 -13.57 16.93 1.66
C ALA A 634 -13.00 17.94 2.68
N PRO A 635 -13.48 17.96 3.94
CA PRO A 635 -13.00 18.90 4.95
C PRO A 635 -11.57 18.64 5.47
N ASP A 636 -10.92 17.53 5.11
CA ASP A 636 -9.66 17.11 5.73
C ASP A 636 -8.42 17.95 5.37
N LEU A 637 -7.33 17.76 6.13
CA LEU A 637 -6.07 18.47 5.93
C LEU A 637 -5.26 17.93 4.75
N HIS A 638 -5.34 16.63 4.46
CA HIS A 638 -4.48 16.01 3.45
C HIS A 638 -4.81 16.46 2.03
N GLY A 639 -6.02 16.14 1.58
CA GLY A 639 -6.49 16.44 0.23
C GLY A 639 -7.61 17.48 0.18
N GLY A 640 -7.98 18.03 1.34
CA GLY A 640 -9.24 18.72 1.55
C GLY A 640 -9.15 20.22 1.82
N LEU A 641 -10.30 20.80 2.14
CA LEU A 641 -10.53 22.22 2.39
C LEU A 641 -9.66 22.76 3.54
N ALA A 642 -9.41 21.98 4.59
CA ALA A 642 -8.56 22.45 5.68
C ALA A 642 -7.13 22.75 5.19
N GLY A 643 -6.58 21.87 4.34
CA GLY A 643 -5.27 22.09 3.73
C GLY A 643 -5.24 23.26 2.75
N VAL A 644 -6.27 23.38 1.90
CA VAL A 644 -6.39 24.51 0.96
C VAL A 644 -6.53 25.84 1.71
N GLY A 645 -7.34 25.89 2.77
CA GLY A 645 -7.53 27.08 3.60
C GLY A 645 -6.24 27.53 4.29
N LEU A 646 -5.45 26.58 4.80
CA LEU A 646 -4.14 26.87 5.41
C LEU A 646 -3.12 27.39 4.38
N ALA A 647 -3.14 26.85 3.16
CA ALA A 647 -2.29 27.33 2.07
C ALA A 647 -2.65 28.76 1.65
N LEU A 648 -3.94 29.05 1.51
CA LEU A 648 -4.46 30.39 1.22
C LEU A 648 -4.10 31.38 2.33
N ASP A 649 -4.29 31.00 3.59
CA ASP A 649 -3.88 31.79 4.76
C ASP A 649 -2.39 32.12 4.74
N HIS A 650 -1.55 31.12 4.47
CA HIS A 650 -0.10 31.28 4.42
C HIS A 650 0.31 32.32 3.36
N LEU A 651 -0.15 32.14 2.12
CA LEU A 651 0.16 33.07 1.02
C LEU A 651 -0.42 34.45 1.30
N ALA A 652 -1.62 34.55 1.89
CA ALA A 652 -2.18 35.84 2.28
C ALA A 652 -1.27 36.58 3.29
N ARG A 653 -0.62 35.87 4.24
CA ARG A 653 0.32 36.50 5.20
C ARG A 653 1.64 36.87 4.55
N THR A 654 2.22 35.99 3.74
CA THR A 654 3.54 36.24 3.14
C THR A 654 3.48 37.29 2.04
N ARG A 655 2.34 37.42 1.34
CA ARG A 655 2.16 38.32 0.19
C ARG A 655 1.33 39.58 0.50
N GLY A 656 0.59 39.59 1.60
CA GLY A 656 -0.29 40.72 1.96
C GLY A 656 -1.56 40.80 1.11
N GLU A 657 -2.00 39.69 0.53
CA GLU A 657 -3.15 39.64 -0.38
C GLU A 657 -4.46 39.38 0.36
N ARG A 658 -5.33 40.39 0.39
CA ARG A 658 -6.61 40.32 1.10
C ARG A 658 -7.58 39.31 0.48
N GLU A 659 -7.59 39.16 -0.84
CA GLU A 659 -8.50 38.23 -1.51
C GLU A 659 -8.23 36.78 -1.10
N LEU A 660 -6.95 36.39 -0.98
CA LEU A 660 -6.57 35.07 -0.49
C LEU A 660 -7.02 34.82 0.96
N ARG A 661 -7.00 35.87 1.80
CA ARG A 661 -7.52 35.81 3.17
C ARG A 661 -9.02 35.50 3.19
N ASP A 662 -9.78 36.19 2.34
CA ASP A 662 -11.23 36.00 2.24
C ASP A 662 -11.56 34.58 1.75
N ARG A 663 -10.78 34.04 0.80
CA ARG A 663 -10.89 32.64 0.35
C ARG A 663 -10.51 31.63 1.43
N ALA A 664 -9.52 31.93 2.27
CA ALA A 664 -9.16 31.07 3.41
C ALA A 664 -10.33 30.98 4.43
N LEU A 665 -11.02 32.10 4.68
CA LEU A 665 -12.22 32.13 5.53
C LEU A 665 -13.41 31.40 4.89
N GLU A 666 -13.59 31.52 3.58
CA GLU A 666 -14.59 30.73 2.83
C GLU A 666 -14.32 29.22 2.96
N ALA A 667 -13.06 28.80 2.83
CA ALA A 667 -12.65 27.42 3.05
C ALA A 667 -12.96 26.95 4.48
N ALA A 668 -12.74 27.79 5.48
CA ALA A 668 -13.08 27.50 6.87
C ALA A 668 -14.59 27.37 7.09
N GLY A 669 -15.41 28.25 6.52
CA GLY A 669 -16.87 28.14 6.57
C GLY A 669 -17.37 26.82 6.00
N HIS A 670 -16.92 26.45 4.79
CA HIS A 670 -17.27 25.17 4.19
C HIS A 670 -16.74 23.95 4.95
N THR A 671 -15.60 24.09 5.62
CA THR A 671 -15.04 23.04 6.49
C THR A 671 -15.92 22.86 7.73
N ALA A 672 -16.36 23.96 8.36
CA ALA A 672 -17.25 23.96 9.51
C ALA A 672 -18.60 23.30 9.19
N ASP A 673 -19.22 23.69 8.06
CA ASP A 673 -20.48 23.11 7.57
C ASP A 673 -20.42 21.59 7.36
N ARG A 674 -19.21 21.04 7.19
CA ARG A 674 -18.97 19.64 6.83
C ARG A 674 -18.18 18.87 7.90
N LEU A 675 -18.04 19.40 9.12
CA LEU A 675 -17.33 18.70 10.19
C LEU A 675 -17.88 17.29 10.46
N ASP A 676 -19.19 17.09 10.29
CA ASP A 676 -19.82 15.77 10.40
C ASP A 676 -19.25 14.75 9.41
N ALA A 677 -18.82 15.18 8.21
CA ALA A 677 -18.25 14.32 7.20
C ALA A 677 -16.86 13.76 7.59
N CYS A 678 -16.15 14.40 8.54
CA CYS A 678 -14.92 13.85 9.13
C CYS A 678 -15.18 12.59 9.98
N GLY A 679 -16.42 12.36 10.42
CA GLY A 679 -16.80 11.34 11.41
C GLY A 679 -16.52 9.88 11.05
N LYS A 680 -15.86 9.58 9.93
CA LYS A 680 -15.43 8.22 9.51
C LYS A 680 -13.93 7.94 9.76
N ARG A 681 -13.08 8.95 9.98
CA ARG A 681 -11.65 8.81 10.34
C ARG A 681 -11.29 9.75 11.51
N ALA A 682 -10.11 9.58 12.12
CA ALA A 682 -9.60 10.46 13.18
C ALA A 682 -8.10 10.77 12.97
N GLY A 683 -7.62 11.85 13.57
CA GLY A 683 -6.22 12.27 13.53
C GLY A 683 -5.95 13.43 12.58
N LEU A 684 -4.69 13.87 12.51
CA LEU A 684 -4.28 15.14 11.89
C LEU A 684 -4.66 15.26 10.40
N LEU A 685 -4.39 14.23 9.60
CA LEU A 685 -4.47 14.34 8.13
C LEU A 685 -5.88 14.14 7.57
N ARG A 686 -6.65 13.23 8.16
CA ARG A 686 -7.95 12.76 7.63
C ARG A 686 -9.10 12.88 8.63
N GLY A 687 -8.82 13.19 9.89
CA GLY A 687 -9.81 13.42 10.95
C GLY A 687 -10.11 14.90 11.14
N ALA A 688 -10.88 15.19 12.18
CA ALA A 688 -11.31 16.54 12.54
C ALA A 688 -10.19 17.40 13.15
N SER A 689 -9.08 16.80 13.58
CA SER A 689 -7.88 17.54 14.03
C SER A 689 -7.27 18.43 12.94
N GLY A 690 -7.40 18.04 11.66
CA GLY A 690 -6.98 18.86 10.52
C GLY A 690 -7.79 20.17 10.38
N PRO A 691 -9.13 20.09 10.33
CA PRO A 691 -10.01 21.24 10.49
C PRO A 691 -9.72 22.10 11.73
N ALA A 692 -9.50 21.47 12.89
CA ALA A 692 -9.16 22.20 14.12
C ALA A 692 -7.89 23.05 13.94
N LEU A 693 -6.87 22.50 13.28
CA LEU A 693 -5.66 23.23 12.95
C LEU A 693 -5.93 24.43 12.02
N LEU A 694 -6.76 24.28 10.99
CA LEU A 694 -7.18 25.41 10.14
C LEU A 694 -7.81 26.52 10.98
N PHE A 695 -8.77 26.19 11.84
CA PHE A 695 -9.48 27.17 12.65
C PHE A 695 -8.54 27.87 13.64
N LEU A 696 -7.61 27.13 14.27
CA LEU A 696 -6.61 27.71 15.16
C LEU A 696 -5.70 28.72 14.45
N ARG A 697 -5.18 28.37 13.27
CA ARG A 697 -4.28 29.27 12.52
C ARG A 697 -5.01 30.51 12.00
N LEU A 698 -6.28 30.38 11.62
CA LEU A 698 -7.11 31.53 11.27
C LEU A 698 -7.45 32.39 12.51
N TYR A 699 -7.73 31.79 13.66
CA TYR A 699 -7.92 32.51 14.92
C TYR A 699 -6.71 33.37 15.27
N GLU A 700 -5.49 32.82 15.17
CA GLU A 700 -4.26 33.57 15.42
C GLU A 700 -4.09 34.81 14.54
N SER A 701 -4.68 34.79 13.34
CA SER A 701 -4.60 35.91 12.40
C SER A 701 -5.77 36.90 12.50
N THR A 702 -6.95 36.45 12.94
CA THR A 702 -8.20 37.24 12.91
C THR A 702 -8.67 37.67 14.29
N GLY A 703 -8.30 36.94 15.34
CA GLY A 703 -8.80 37.11 16.70
C GLY A 703 -10.27 36.69 16.90
N ASP A 704 -10.91 36.03 15.94
CA ASP A 704 -12.32 35.63 16.04
C ASP A 704 -12.50 34.41 16.97
N PRO A 705 -13.09 34.60 18.17
CA PRO A 705 -13.27 33.51 19.14
C PRO A 705 -14.17 32.37 18.62
N GLY A 706 -15.03 32.63 17.62
CA GLY A 706 -15.87 31.58 17.02
C GLY A 706 -15.04 30.50 16.32
N LEU A 707 -13.88 30.85 15.77
CA LEU A 707 -12.94 29.87 15.21
C LEU A 707 -12.34 28.97 16.30
N LEU A 708 -12.07 29.52 17.48
CA LEU A 708 -11.57 28.72 18.61
C LEU A 708 -12.64 27.74 19.14
N ASP A 709 -13.91 28.14 19.10
CA ASP A 709 -15.03 27.23 19.40
C ASP A 709 -15.15 26.09 18.39
N LEU A 710 -15.04 26.39 17.08
CA LEU A 710 -15.01 25.38 16.03
C LEU A 710 -13.81 24.43 16.17
N ALA A 711 -12.63 24.94 16.54
CA ALA A 711 -11.47 24.10 16.83
C ALA A 711 -11.74 23.12 17.97
N ALA A 712 -12.37 23.59 19.05
CA ALA A 712 -12.72 22.75 20.19
C ALA A 712 -13.75 21.67 19.82
N GLU A 713 -14.78 22.02 19.04
CA GLU A 713 -15.76 21.05 18.54
C GLU A 713 -15.09 19.96 17.70
N ALA A 714 -14.23 20.36 16.77
CA ALA A 714 -13.50 19.44 15.91
C ALA A 714 -12.59 18.49 16.71
N LEU A 715 -11.87 18.98 17.72
CA LEU A 715 -11.03 18.14 18.59
C LEU A 715 -11.85 17.13 19.40
N ARG A 716 -13.00 17.54 19.96
CA ARG A 716 -13.90 16.62 20.69
C ARG A 716 -14.44 15.50 19.80
N ARG A 717 -14.71 15.78 18.52
CA ARG A 717 -15.16 14.77 17.55
C ARG A 717 -14.11 13.69 17.31
N ASP A 718 -12.83 14.08 17.22
CA ASP A 718 -11.74 13.11 17.11
C ASP A 718 -11.53 12.34 18.43
N LEU A 719 -11.62 13.01 19.58
CA LEU A 719 -11.50 12.38 20.90
C LEU A 719 -12.62 11.37 21.19
N ALA A 720 -13.84 11.61 20.70
CA ALA A 720 -14.96 10.67 20.81
C ALA A 720 -14.71 9.31 20.13
N ARG A 721 -13.66 9.22 19.30
CA ARG A 721 -13.23 7.99 18.63
C ARG A 721 -12.05 7.31 19.31
N CYS A 722 -11.58 7.86 20.41
CA CYS A 722 -10.50 7.26 21.17
C CYS A 722 -11.03 6.31 22.22
N VAL A 723 -10.30 5.22 22.44
CA VAL A 723 -10.53 4.24 23.51
C VAL A 723 -9.27 4.11 24.35
N ARG A 724 -9.44 3.71 25.61
CA ARG A 724 -8.30 3.34 26.45
C ARG A 724 -7.91 1.90 26.15
N ASN A 725 -6.64 1.68 25.82
CA ASN A 725 -6.11 0.34 25.66
C ASN A 725 -5.87 -0.32 27.04
N LYS A 726 -5.40 -1.58 27.04
CA LYS A 726 -5.07 -2.34 28.26
C LYS A 726 -4.04 -1.67 29.19
N ASN A 727 -3.25 -0.74 28.67
CA ASN A 727 -2.24 0.02 29.42
C ASN A 727 -2.77 1.40 29.88
N GLY A 728 -4.07 1.69 29.67
CA GLY A 728 -4.69 2.96 30.03
C GLY A 728 -4.44 4.11 29.04
N THR A 729 -3.62 3.90 28.00
CA THR A 729 -3.31 4.88 26.96
C THR A 729 -4.51 5.17 26.08
N LEU A 730 -4.79 6.43 25.84
CA LEU A 730 -5.85 6.89 24.94
C LEU A 730 -5.36 6.82 23.48
N VAL A 731 -6.02 6.01 22.67
CA VAL A 731 -5.65 5.75 21.27
C VAL A 731 -6.88 5.77 20.38
N VAL A 732 -6.73 6.19 19.13
CA VAL A 732 -7.82 6.16 18.14
C VAL A 732 -8.24 4.71 17.88
N ASP A 733 -9.54 4.46 17.83
CA ASP A 733 -10.14 3.17 17.48
C ASP A 733 -10.77 3.20 16.08
N GLU A 734 -10.40 2.24 15.23
CA GLU A 734 -11.06 1.99 13.94
C GLU A 734 -12.06 0.82 13.99
N GLY A 735 -12.30 0.23 15.18
CA GLY A 735 -13.19 -0.90 15.41
C GLY A 735 -12.56 -2.28 15.17
N TRP A 736 -11.42 -2.33 14.48
CA TRP A 736 -10.65 -3.54 14.20
C TRP A 736 -9.16 -3.44 14.57
N ARG A 737 -8.69 -2.23 14.90
CA ARG A 737 -7.34 -1.93 15.40
C ARG A 737 -7.32 -0.56 16.08
N THR A 738 -6.28 -0.31 16.85
CA THR A 738 -5.96 1.00 17.40
C THR A 738 -4.82 1.68 16.63
N LEU A 739 -4.83 3.02 16.57
CA LEU A 739 -3.87 3.81 15.81
C LEU A 739 -3.20 4.91 16.66
N PRO A 740 -1.87 4.84 16.89
CA PRO A 740 -1.16 5.88 17.64
C PRO A 740 -0.64 7.02 16.76
N TYR A 741 -0.51 6.84 15.45
CA TYR A 741 0.36 7.67 14.60
C TYR A 741 -0.02 9.16 14.47
N LEU A 742 0.95 9.98 14.08
CA LEU A 742 0.77 11.42 13.83
C LEU A 742 -0.29 11.71 12.75
N GLY A 743 -0.26 11.01 11.61
CA GLY A 743 -1.14 11.34 10.49
C GLY A 743 -2.57 10.86 10.66
N ALA A 744 -2.74 9.61 11.09
CA ALA A 744 -4.04 8.99 11.36
C ALA A 744 -3.94 8.22 12.68
N GLY A 745 -4.14 8.92 13.80
CA GLY A 745 -3.97 8.36 15.14
C GLY A 745 -3.95 9.42 16.23
N SER A 746 -3.81 8.97 17.48
CA SER A 746 -3.93 9.82 18.66
C SER A 746 -2.81 10.85 18.81
N ILE A 747 -1.57 10.55 18.38
CA ILE A 747 -0.47 11.54 18.40
C ILE A 747 -0.80 12.77 17.54
N GLY A 748 -1.54 12.57 16.43
CA GLY A 748 -2.04 13.67 15.60
C GLY A 748 -3.05 14.56 16.33
N ILE A 749 -3.91 13.97 17.15
CA ILE A 749 -4.87 14.69 17.99
C ILE A 749 -4.13 15.47 19.07
N ALA A 750 -3.25 14.82 19.83
CA ALA A 750 -2.46 15.46 20.88
C ALA A 750 -1.60 16.62 20.36
N THR A 751 -1.08 16.48 19.14
CA THR A 751 -0.34 17.54 18.44
C THR A 751 -1.13 18.83 18.32
N VAL A 752 -2.42 18.76 18.01
CA VAL A 752 -3.30 19.94 17.86
C VAL A 752 -3.91 20.37 19.20
N LEU A 753 -4.08 19.44 20.15
CA LEU A 753 -4.46 19.78 21.54
C LEU A 753 -3.42 20.70 22.17
N ASP A 754 -2.13 20.43 21.98
CA ASP A 754 -1.05 21.28 22.47
C ASP A 754 -1.15 22.71 21.93
N ASP A 755 -1.43 22.87 20.63
CA ASP A 755 -1.61 24.18 19.99
C ASP A 755 -2.84 24.90 20.54
N TYR A 756 -3.96 24.21 20.70
CA TYR A 756 -5.19 24.77 21.24
C TYR A 756 -5.00 25.27 22.69
N LEU A 757 -4.33 24.48 23.52
CA LEU A 757 -4.14 24.76 24.94
C LEU A 757 -3.21 25.94 25.21
N ALA A 758 -2.42 26.38 24.22
CA ALA A 758 -1.69 27.64 24.27
C ALA A 758 -2.62 28.88 24.26
N HIS A 759 -3.83 28.73 23.71
CA HIS A 759 -4.81 29.82 23.55
C HIS A 759 -5.93 29.77 24.59
N ARG A 760 -6.43 28.58 24.93
CA ARG A 760 -7.55 28.41 25.88
C ARG A 760 -7.39 27.15 26.73
N ALA A 761 -7.44 27.32 28.05
CA ALA A 761 -7.44 26.21 29.00
C ALA A 761 -8.72 25.37 28.85
N ASP A 762 -8.57 24.05 28.86
CA ASP A 762 -9.66 23.09 28.76
C ASP A 762 -9.25 21.79 29.48
N GLU A 763 -9.94 21.43 30.56
CA GLU A 763 -9.56 20.30 31.43
C GLU A 763 -9.65 18.95 30.69
N GLU A 764 -10.69 18.77 29.86
CA GLU A 764 -10.86 17.57 29.04
C GLU A 764 -9.67 17.38 28.09
N PHE A 765 -9.19 18.47 27.50
CA PHE A 765 -8.06 18.43 26.57
C PHE A 765 -6.72 18.20 27.28
N GLN A 766 -6.57 18.72 28.50
CA GLN A 766 -5.41 18.45 29.35
C GLN A 766 -5.33 16.97 29.74
N GLU A 767 -6.46 16.39 30.16
CA GLU A 767 -6.56 14.96 30.47
C GLU A 767 -6.31 14.10 29.22
N ALA A 768 -6.86 14.49 28.07
CA ALA A 768 -6.71 13.77 26.83
C ALA A 768 -5.26 13.72 26.35
N ARG A 769 -4.55 14.86 26.26
CA ARG A 769 -3.14 14.86 25.82
C ARG A 769 -2.24 14.06 26.76
N THR A 770 -2.49 14.14 28.07
CA THR A 770 -1.77 13.34 29.09
C THR A 770 -2.02 11.85 28.90
N ALA A 771 -3.27 11.45 28.62
CA ALA A 771 -3.61 10.06 28.36
C ALA A 771 -3.09 9.54 27.02
N ILE A 772 -2.84 10.42 26.04
CA ILE A 772 -2.27 10.08 24.73
C ILE A 772 -0.75 9.95 24.78
N LEU A 773 -0.05 10.74 25.61
CA LEU A 773 1.42 10.79 25.66
C LEU A 773 2.12 9.41 25.65
N PRO A 774 1.68 8.39 26.42
CA PRO A 774 2.30 7.06 26.37
C PRO A 774 2.25 6.37 24.99
N ALA A 775 1.33 6.79 24.10
CA ALA A 775 1.29 6.33 22.72
C ALA A 775 2.49 6.83 21.91
N ALA A 776 3.00 8.04 22.19
CA ALA A 776 4.22 8.57 21.60
C ALA A 776 5.48 7.90 22.18
N GLU A 777 5.43 7.49 23.44
CA GLU A 777 6.56 6.87 24.14
C GLU A 777 6.71 5.36 23.87
N SER A 778 5.79 4.74 23.12
CA SER A 778 5.83 3.29 22.84
C SER A 778 7.18 2.85 22.24
N ARG A 779 7.73 1.72 22.72
CA ARG A 779 9.03 1.24 22.24
C ARG A 779 8.97 0.71 20.81
N PHE A 780 7.87 0.10 20.40
CA PHE A 780 7.74 -0.49 19.06
C PHE A 780 6.70 0.23 18.20
N TYR A 781 7.11 0.60 16.99
CA TYR A 781 6.22 1.02 15.91
C TYR A 781 6.40 0.05 14.73
N ALA A 782 5.39 -0.06 13.88
CA ALA A 782 5.50 -0.92 12.71
C ALA A 782 6.39 -0.32 11.60
N GLN A 783 6.60 0.99 11.59
CA GLN A 783 7.15 1.75 10.47
C GLN A 783 7.96 2.97 10.98
N PRO A 784 8.95 3.45 10.19
CA PRO A 784 9.75 4.62 10.58
C PRO A 784 9.11 5.96 10.23
N GLY A 785 8.17 5.99 9.27
CA GLY A 785 7.72 7.20 8.59
C GLY A 785 7.11 8.29 9.48
N LEU A 786 6.99 9.50 8.91
CA LEU A 786 6.52 10.69 9.61
C LEU A 786 5.03 10.60 9.96
N PHE A 787 4.17 10.27 9.00
CA PHE A 787 2.72 10.22 9.25
C PHE A 787 2.24 8.88 9.79
N ARG A 788 2.99 7.81 9.53
CA ARG A 788 2.69 6.45 9.97
C ARG A 788 3.96 5.81 10.51
N GLY A 789 4.45 6.28 11.65
CA GLY A 789 5.63 5.68 12.23
C GLY A 789 6.29 6.48 13.34
N ARG A 790 7.50 6.04 13.67
CA ARG A 790 8.30 6.57 14.79
C ARG A 790 8.72 8.02 14.58
N ALA A 791 9.04 8.44 13.35
CA ALA A 791 9.41 9.84 13.09
C ALA A 791 8.30 10.82 13.49
N GLY A 792 7.03 10.43 13.35
CA GLY A 792 5.90 11.23 13.84
C GLY A 792 5.86 11.38 15.37
N SER A 793 6.28 10.35 16.10
CA SER A 793 6.44 10.43 17.56
C SER A 793 7.58 11.37 17.94
N VAL A 794 8.75 11.25 17.29
CA VAL A 794 9.90 12.14 17.51
C VAL A 794 9.49 13.60 17.30
N LEU A 795 8.78 13.90 16.20
CA LEU A 795 8.26 15.24 15.90
C LEU A 795 7.33 15.76 17.01
N HIS A 796 6.45 14.92 17.56
CA HIS A 796 5.53 15.31 18.61
C HIS A 796 6.25 15.53 19.94
N LEU A 797 7.11 14.60 20.37
CA LEU A 797 7.87 14.70 21.62
C LEU A 797 8.82 15.89 21.63
N ALA A 798 9.41 16.26 20.48
CA ALA A 798 10.23 17.45 20.35
C ALA A 798 9.47 18.78 20.54
N ARG A 799 8.13 18.75 20.49
CA ARG A 799 7.28 19.95 20.57
C ARG A 799 6.38 19.99 21.79
N THR A 800 5.93 18.85 22.31
CA THR A 800 4.83 18.80 23.28
C THR A 800 5.16 19.49 24.60
N THR A 801 4.15 20.12 25.21
CA THR A 801 4.22 20.70 26.56
C THR A 801 3.42 19.89 27.58
N THR A 802 3.00 18.69 27.20
CA THR A 802 2.27 17.78 28.09
C THR A 802 3.14 17.45 29.31
N PRO A 803 2.66 17.63 30.56
CA PRO A 803 3.44 17.26 31.74
C PRO A 803 3.78 15.76 31.72
N GLY A 804 5.06 15.44 31.54
CA GLY A 804 5.61 14.08 31.55
C GLY A 804 6.84 14.01 32.47
N ALA A 805 7.10 12.83 33.05
CA ALA A 805 8.17 12.68 34.04
C ALA A 805 9.60 12.79 33.45
N ASP A 806 9.79 12.40 32.18
CA ASP A 806 11.07 12.42 31.47
C ASP A 806 10.88 12.50 29.93
N LEU A 807 10.41 13.66 29.44
CA LEU A 807 10.19 13.87 27.99
C LEU A 807 11.49 13.82 27.18
N ASP A 808 12.59 14.36 27.73
CA ASP A 808 13.89 14.37 27.06
C ASP A 808 14.45 12.96 26.91
N GLY A 809 14.34 12.12 27.95
CA GLY A 809 14.70 10.71 27.89
C GLY A 809 13.81 9.94 26.92
N ALA A 810 12.51 10.20 26.89
CA ALA A 810 11.60 9.61 25.92
C ALA A 810 11.96 10.00 24.47
N LEU A 811 12.26 11.28 24.21
CA LEU A 811 12.69 11.77 22.91
C LEU A 811 14.01 11.11 22.47
N ALA A 812 15.01 11.10 23.36
CA ALA A 812 16.30 10.45 23.10
C ALA A 812 16.13 8.95 22.79
N ALA A 813 15.25 8.25 23.51
CA ALA A 813 14.93 6.86 23.24
C ALA A 813 14.28 6.69 21.86
N GLN A 814 13.30 7.52 21.50
CA GLN A 814 12.66 7.44 20.18
C GLN A 814 13.63 7.73 19.03
N ILE A 815 14.57 8.67 19.21
CA ILE A 815 15.65 8.92 18.24
C ILE A 815 16.56 7.70 18.11
N SER A 816 17.00 7.11 19.23
CA SER A 816 17.81 5.89 19.23
C SER A 816 17.09 4.74 18.50
N TYR A 817 15.82 4.52 18.80
CA TYR A 817 15.03 3.45 18.20
C TYR A 817 14.67 3.67 16.72
N LEU A 818 14.97 4.83 16.12
CA LEU A 818 14.94 4.98 14.65
C LEU A 818 16.01 4.12 13.97
N SER A 819 17.12 3.83 14.67
CA SER A 819 18.21 2.95 14.17
C SER A 819 17.71 1.56 13.75
N TRP A 820 16.63 1.07 14.38
CA TRP A 820 16.04 -0.24 14.09
C TRP A 820 15.65 -0.36 12.61
N TYR A 821 15.18 0.74 12.00
CA TYR A 821 14.75 0.79 10.60
C TYR A 821 15.83 1.30 9.65
N ALA A 822 16.85 1.99 10.17
CA ALA A 822 17.88 2.62 9.36
C ALA A 822 18.63 1.61 8.49
N MET A 823 18.89 1.99 7.23
CA MET A 823 19.54 1.16 6.22
C MET A 823 20.63 1.96 5.50
N PRO A 824 21.71 1.30 5.02
CA PRO A 824 22.67 1.92 4.11
C PRO A 824 22.11 1.94 2.68
N TYR A 825 22.16 3.10 2.03
CA TYR A 825 21.95 3.27 0.59
C TYR A 825 23.13 4.04 0.02
N GLN A 826 23.90 3.41 -0.87
CA GLN A 826 25.13 4.01 -1.43
C GLN A 826 26.10 4.58 -0.37
N LYS A 827 26.21 3.93 0.81
CA LYS A 827 26.99 4.38 2.00
C LYS A 827 26.37 5.54 2.79
N HIS A 828 25.12 5.90 2.51
CA HIS A 828 24.40 6.97 3.17
C HIS A 828 23.21 6.44 3.97
N LEU A 829 22.83 7.14 5.02
CA LEU A 829 21.71 6.78 5.89
C LEU A 829 20.38 6.95 5.14
N ALA A 830 19.58 5.89 5.06
CA ALA A 830 18.27 5.91 4.41
C ALA A 830 17.24 5.11 5.20
N PHE A 831 15.96 5.37 4.93
CA PHE A 831 14.85 4.73 5.61
C PHE A 831 13.90 4.01 4.63
N PRO A 832 13.34 2.87 5.04
CA PRO A 832 12.31 2.17 4.29
C PRO A 832 10.98 2.95 4.33
N GLY A 833 10.21 2.88 3.24
CA GLY A 833 8.87 3.48 3.18
C GLY A 833 7.78 2.59 3.81
N ASP A 834 6.51 2.88 3.48
CA ASP A 834 5.37 2.06 3.90
C ASP A 834 5.58 0.58 3.50
N GLN A 835 5.06 -0.34 4.31
CA GLN A 835 5.31 -1.81 4.26
C GLN A 835 6.77 -2.28 4.45
N MET A 836 7.74 -1.38 4.51
CA MET A 836 9.16 -1.68 4.69
C MET A 836 9.80 -2.61 3.65
N MET A 837 9.20 -2.73 2.45
CA MET A 837 9.71 -3.61 1.38
C MET A 837 10.76 -2.92 0.51
N ARG A 838 10.73 -1.59 0.44
CA ARG A 838 11.68 -0.75 -0.30
C ARG A 838 11.99 0.52 0.49
N LEU A 839 13.12 1.14 0.16
CA LEU A 839 13.49 2.49 0.57
C LEU A 839 12.51 3.52 0.00
N SER A 840 12.31 4.60 0.75
CA SER A 840 11.57 5.78 0.31
C SER A 840 12.34 7.03 0.73
N THR A 841 12.28 8.07 -0.09
CA THR A 841 12.91 9.36 0.21
C THR A 841 11.88 10.46 0.48
N ASP A 842 10.57 10.17 0.36
CA ASP A 842 9.52 11.16 0.54
C ASP A 842 9.32 11.58 2.00
N LEU A 843 8.54 12.65 2.18
CA LEU A 843 8.28 13.25 3.50
C LEU A 843 7.37 12.38 4.37
N ALA A 844 6.36 11.74 3.79
CA ALA A 844 5.33 11.02 4.53
C ALA A 844 5.84 9.72 5.16
N THR A 845 6.65 8.99 4.41
CA THR A 845 7.01 7.59 4.66
C THR A 845 8.51 7.36 4.78
N GLY A 846 9.33 8.20 4.13
CA GLY A 846 10.73 7.93 3.88
C GLY A 846 11.73 8.84 4.60
N THR A 847 12.96 8.85 4.06
CA THR A 847 14.11 9.55 4.63
C THR A 847 13.88 11.04 4.88
N ALA A 848 13.17 11.77 3.99
CA ALA A 848 12.90 13.19 4.22
C ALA A 848 12.00 13.43 5.45
N GLY A 849 11.07 12.52 5.73
CA GLY A 849 10.25 12.55 6.95
C GLY A 849 11.07 12.33 8.22
N CYS A 850 11.98 11.36 8.21
CA CYS A 850 12.91 11.13 9.31
C CYS A 850 13.87 12.30 9.50
N LEU A 851 14.38 12.89 8.40
CA LEU A 851 15.21 14.08 8.41
C LEU A 851 14.48 15.26 9.07
N LEU A 852 13.24 15.53 8.68
CA LEU A 852 12.44 16.61 9.27
C LEU A 852 12.18 16.39 10.78
N ALA A 853 11.85 15.16 11.18
CA ALA A 853 11.62 14.84 12.59
C ALA A 853 12.88 14.97 13.45
N LEU A 854 14.03 14.49 12.96
CA LEU A 854 15.32 14.66 13.64
C LEU A 854 15.74 16.13 13.67
N GLY A 855 15.49 16.87 12.59
CA GLY A 855 15.69 18.32 12.56
C GLY A 855 14.86 19.04 13.62
N ALA A 856 13.59 18.66 13.81
CA ALA A 856 12.74 19.24 14.85
C ALA A 856 13.26 19.00 16.27
N ALA A 857 13.96 17.88 16.49
CA ALA A 857 14.50 17.52 17.79
C ALA A 857 15.93 18.05 18.05
N LEU A 858 16.78 18.13 17.01
CA LEU A 858 18.23 18.28 17.16
C LEU A 858 18.82 19.51 16.45
N HIS A 859 18.08 20.18 15.57
CA HIS A 859 18.60 21.34 14.85
C HIS A 859 18.53 22.61 15.69
N ASP A 860 19.59 23.45 15.62
CA ASP A 860 19.68 24.69 16.41
C ASP A 860 18.56 25.69 16.08
N ARG A 861 18.08 25.69 14.84
CA ARG A 861 16.94 26.51 14.41
C ARG A 861 15.67 25.68 14.42
N PRO A 862 14.52 26.25 14.80
CA PRO A 862 13.28 25.50 14.82
C PRO A 862 12.92 24.94 13.43
N VAL A 863 12.82 23.62 13.35
CA VAL A 863 12.33 22.88 12.19
C VAL A 863 10.89 22.47 12.47
N GLN A 864 10.00 22.69 11.49
CA GLN A 864 8.57 22.46 11.68
C GLN A 864 7.96 21.68 10.52
N LEU A 865 6.97 20.85 10.84
CA LEU A 865 5.99 20.39 9.87
C LEU A 865 5.09 21.58 9.48
N PRO A 866 4.65 21.74 8.22
CA PRO A 866 3.85 22.89 7.82
C PRO A 866 2.65 23.11 8.74
N PHE A 867 2.49 24.38 9.13
CA PHE A 867 1.41 24.88 10.00
C PHE A 867 1.45 24.40 11.47
N LEU A 868 2.52 23.74 11.90
CA LEU A 868 2.74 23.31 13.28
C LEU A 868 4.03 23.96 13.85
N PRO A 869 4.00 25.27 14.15
CA PRO A 869 5.15 25.98 14.71
C PRO A 869 5.50 25.49 16.11
N PRO A 870 6.71 25.82 16.61
CA PRO A 870 7.05 25.62 18.02
C PRO A 870 6.02 26.29 18.94
N LEU A 871 5.73 25.64 20.07
CA LEU A 871 4.83 26.22 21.07
C LEU A 871 5.51 27.42 21.76
N PRO A 872 4.75 28.45 22.16
CA PRO A 872 5.30 29.56 22.92
C PRO A 872 5.92 29.07 24.23
N SER A 873 7.14 29.49 24.54
CA SER A 873 7.73 29.19 25.86
C SER A 873 6.86 29.81 26.96
N PRO A 874 6.57 29.11 28.07
CA PRO A 874 5.77 29.65 29.18
C PRO A 874 6.29 30.99 29.74
N GLU A 875 7.57 31.29 29.54
CA GLU A 875 8.23 32.54 29.97
C GLU A 875 8.16 33.68 28.94
N ALA A 876 7.74 33.42 27.70
CA ALA A 876 7.64 34.40 26.64
C ALA A 876 6.21 34.96 26.51
N GLY A 877 5.78 35.69 27.55
CA GLY A 877 4.80 36.76 27.41
C GLY A 877 3.42 36.53 28.03
N ARG A 878 3.11 37.34 29.05
CA ARG A 878 1.97 38.26 28.94
C ARG A 878 2.52 39.68 28.86
N PRO A 879 2.11 40.51 27.88
CA PRO A 879 2.05 41.95 28.11
C PRO A 879 0.98 42.29 29.16
#